data_AF-A0A819R242-F1
#
_entry.id   AF-A0A819R242-F1
#
_cell.length_a   1.000
_cell.length_b   1.000
_cell.length_c   1.000
_cell.angle_alpha   90.00
_cell.angle_beta   90.00
_cell.angle_gamma   90.00
#
_symmetry.space_group_name_H-M   'P 1'
#
loop_
_entity.id
_entity.type
_entity.pdbx_description
1 polymer ?
#
loop_
_entity_poly.entity_id
_entity_poly.type
_entity_poly.pdbx_seq_one_letter_code
_entity_poly.pdbx_strand_id
1 'polypeptide(L)'
;MATSNNPNDLNLQNLKIEESTSVKMEEASSVTTEKTAKPKQEKAEAVAETLPEKLHFDRTPEEVEKALNEWVKKPLLANEKKPDEKILPKSDARNILITSALPYVNNVPHLGNLIGALLSADVFARYCRLRNYNTLYICGTDEYGTATETKALEEKCTPRQICDKYYDIHTKIYKWFQLDFDYFGRTSTQKQTEICQDIFWKLHKRDLVFKDIVEQLYCDTCQRFLADQYVAGTCPNPACKYNDARGDQCDKCGKLINTIELIEPKCRICRNTPQIKKSDHLFLDLPKLQPDIRSWFDKSSKTGHWTNTASSITEAWLNEGLKPRCITRDLKWGTQVPLEGYTDKVFYVWFDAPIGYLSITANYTDNWEQWWKQPDKVELFQFMAKDNVPFHAVIFPSCLLGSQDNFTVINHLSGIDYLNYEGAKFSKSRGIGVFGDHAQDTEIPSDIWRFYLLYIRPETTDSNFSWTDLMLKNNTELVNNLGNFINRAITFCEENFAGKIGNATKLETPLDQLFVAQITNELNAYLEVMEKTRLRDGLKCVLRMSRFGNQYLQMKEPWIKCKGSDADRADAEISIALALNLVYLLSLVLQPFMPTTSNEIREQLNMKESNHALENAFHCYLPTGHTIGQARPLFKRVKSDLAEQYRKRFGGQRRF
;
A
#
# COMPACT_ATOMS: atom_id res chain seq x y z
N MET A 1 59.82 -4.99 -21.31
CA MET A 1 59.88 -4.44 -19.95
C MET A 1 58.58 -3.68 -19.73
N ALA A 2 57.58 -4.03 -18.92
CA ALA A 2 57.26 -5.11 -17.98
C ALA A 2 55.71 -5.27 -18.07
N THR A 3 55.14 -6.43 -18.43
CA THR A 3 54.51 -7.46 -17.57
C THR A 3 53.69 -6.92 -16.39
N SER A 4 52.49 -7.37 -15.99
CA SER A 4 51.44 -8.28 -16.49
C SER A 4 50.44 -8.48 -15.32
N ASN A 5 49.19 -8.88 -15.62
CA ASN A 5 48.30 -9.76 -14.82
C ASN A 5 47.30 -9.21 -13.77
N ASN A 6 46.03 -9.58 -14.03
CA ASN A 6 44.89 -9.87 -13.12
C ASN A 6 45.16 -11.19 -12.33
N PRO A 7 44.28 -11.79 -11.47
CA PRO A 7 43.10 -11.36 -10.67
C PRO A 7 43.02 -11.96 -9.22
N ASN A 8 41.93 -11.69 -8.49
CA ASN A 8 41.19 -12.51 -7.49
C ASN A 8 41.74 -12.96 -6.10
N ASP A 9 40.75 -13.07 -5.19
CA ASP A 9 40.64 -13.81 -3.91
C ASP A 9 41.31 -13.26 -2.65
N LEU A 10 40.49 -12.85 -1.67
CA LEU A 10 40.83 -12.92 -0.25
C LEU A 10 39.66 -13.45 0.59
N ASN A 11 39.94 -14.60 1.17
CA ASN A 11 39.20 -15.40 2.13
C ASN A 11 39.65 -14.96 3.54
N LEU A 12 38.73 -14.77 4.50
CA LEU A 12 39.10 -14.55 5.91
C LEU A 12 38.20 -15.40 6.83
N GLN A 13 38.80 -16.45 7.38
CA GLN A 13 38.31 -17.24 8.50
C GLN A 13 38.84 -16.68 9.83
N ASN A 14 37.99 -16.76 10.84
CA ASN A 14 38.23 -17.06 12.26
C ASN A 14 39.36 -16.37 13.04
N LEU A 15 38.99 -15.79 14.19
CA LEU A 15 39.75 -15.91 15.45
C LEU A 15 38.80 -15.70 16.66
N LYS A 16 38.66 -16.76 17.47
CA LYS A 16 38.16 -16.75 18.86
C LYS A 16 39.29 -16.30 19.78
N ILE A 17 39.00 -15.54 20.83
CA ILE A 17 39.78 -15.51 22.08
C ILE A 17 38.81 -15.44 23.28
N GLU A 18 39.02 -16.33 24.23
CA GLU A 18 38.36 -16.50 25.53
C GLU A 18 39.08 -15.73 26.66
N GLU A 19 38.31 -15.44 27.71
CA GLU A 19 38.64 -15.40 29.15
C GLU A 19 39.70 -14.42 29.73
N SER A 20 39.29 -13.67 30.78
CA SER A 20 39.73 -13.96 32.17
C SER A 20 39.26 -12.91 33.22
N THR A 21 38.55 -13.44 34.23
CA THR A 21 38.57 -13.20 35.70
C THR A 21 39.20 -11.95 36.37
N SER A 22 38.49 -11.38 37.37
CA SER A 22 38.87 -11.19 38.81
C SER A 22 38.06 -10.01 39.44
N VAL A 23 37.23 -10.12 40.50
CA VAL A 23 37.35 -10.46 41.95
C VAL A 23 37.30 -9.20 42.89
N LYS A 24 36.40 -9.27 43.89
CA LYS A 24 36.28 -8.55 45.21
C LYS A 24 35.75 -7.11 45.23
N MET A 25 34.60 -6.82 45.86
CA MET A 25 34.24 -6.71 47.31
C MET A 25 34.87 -5.52 48.02
N GLU A 26 34.03 -4.57 48.48
CA GLU A 26 34.12 -3.96 49.81
C GLU A 26 32.83 -3.21 50.18
N GLU A 27 32.32 -3.50 51.38
CA GLU A 27 31.22 -2.82 52.08
C GLU A 27 31.75 -1.58 52.82
N ALA A 28 30.93 -0.53 52.95
CA ALA A 28 30.98 0.34 54.13
C ALA A 28 29.66 1.11 54.31
N SER A 29 29.02 0.87 55.45
CA SER A 29 27.88 1.61 55.99
C SER A 29 28.33 2.85 56.77
N SER A 30 27.61 3.96 56.69
CA SER A 30 27.41 4.87 57.84
C SER A 30 26.18 5.78 57.67
N VAL A 31 25.51 5.97 58.81
CA VAL A 31 24.26 6.69 59.12
C VAL A 31 24.64 8.14 59.53
N THR A 32 23.94 9.24 59.19
CA THR A 32 22.72 9.85 59.77
C THR A 32 22.39 11.18 59.04
N THR A 33 21.12 11.56 58.88
CA THR A 33 20.47 12.83 59.38
C THR A 33 19.12 13.15 58.71
N GLU A 34 18.29 13.89 59.44
CA GLU A 34 16.84 14.04 59.35
C GLU A 34 16.27 14.97 58.25
N LYS A 35 15.08 14.58 57.78
CA LYS A 35 13.84 15.34 57.46
C LYS A 35 13.92 16.68 56.70
N THR A 36 13.33 16.70 55.51
CA THR A 36 12.37 17.74 55.06
C THR A 36 11.38 17.17 54.04
N ALA A 37 10.12 17.57 54.14
CA ALA A 37 8.97 17.01 53.42
C ALA A 37 8.91 17.36 51.92
N LYS A 38 8.55 16.36 51.10
CA LYS A 38 7.99 16.51 49.73
C LYS A 38 7.09 15.30 49.40
N PRO A 39 5.77 15.46 49.16
CA PRO A 39 4.96 14.40 48.57
C PRO A 39 4.79 14.68 47.08
N LYS A 40 5.47 13.92 46.21
CA LYS A 40 5.13 13.72 44.77
C LYS A 40 6.08 12.77 44.01
N GLN A 41 7.22 12.37 44.58
CA GLN A 41 8.18 11.47 43.92
C GLN A 41 8.05 9.98 44.30
N GLU A 42 7.54 9.66 45.50
CA GLU A 42 7.50 8.27 46.00
C GLU A 42 6.57 7.32 45.21
N LYS A 43 5.54 7.83 44.50
CA LYS A 43 4.65 6.98 43.68
C LYS A 43 5.28 6.48 42.39
N ALA A 44 6.35 7.13 41.91
CA ALA A 44 7.01 6.80 40.65
C ALA A 44 8.13 5.76 40.83
N GLU A 45 8.91 5.88 41.90
CA GLU A 45 10.01 4.95 42.20
C GLU A 45 9.51 3.60 42.70
N ALA A 46 8.40 3.57 43.45
CA ALA A 46 7.78 2.32 43.93
C ALA A 46 7.20 1.43 42.81
N VAL A 47 6.98 1.97 41.61
CA VAL A 47 6.43 1.24 40.44
C VAL A 47 7.49 0.34 39.79
N ALA A 48 8.77 0.65 39.94
CA ALA A 48 9.86 -0.09 39.30
C ALA A 48 10.31 -1.34 40.08
N GLU A 49 10.14 -1.38 41.41
CA GLU A 49 10.76 -2.42 42.26
C GLU A 49 9.91 -3.69 42.48
N THR A 50 8.70 -3.80 41.92
CA THR A 50 7.81 -4.97 42.17
C THR A 50 7.16 -5.56 40.92
N LEU A 51 7.81 -5.46 39.75
CA LEU A 51 7.34 -6.14 38.55
C LEU A 51 7.95 -7.54 38.42
N PRO A 52 7.16 -8.59 38.12
CA PRO A 52 7.72 -9.87 37.71
C PRO A 52 8.55 -9.72 36.42
N GLU A 53 9.72 -10.40 36.36
CA GLU A 53 10.76 -10.36 35.30
C GLU A 53 10.30 -10.42 33.82
N LYS A 54 9.02 -10.64 33.53
CA LYS A 54 8.52 -11.01 32.20
C LYS A 54 7.85 -9.88 31.41
N LEU A 55 7.68 -8.68 31.98
CA LEU A 55 7.23 -7.49 31.25
C LEU A 55 8.02 -6.25 31.71
N HIS A 56 9.18 -6.04 31.11
CA HIS A 56 9.88 -4.75 31.19
C HIS A 56 9.15 -3.74 30.30
N PHE A 57 8.04 -3.19 30.80
CA PHE A 57 7.48 -1.97 30.25
C PHE A 57 8.37 -0.81 30.70
N ASP A 58 9.53 -0.66 30.07
CA ASP A 58 10.49 0.40 30.39
C ASP A 58 9.88 1.74 29.98
N ARG A 59 9.00 2.31 30.80
CA ARG A 59 8.33 3.61 30.61
C ARG A 59 8.75 4.55 31.72
N THR A 60 9.05 5.79 31.36
CA THR A 60 9.38 6.79 32.39
C THR A 60 8.11 7.14 33.18
N PRO A 61 8.25 7.57 34.45
CA PRO A 61 7.10 8.02 35.24
C PRO A 61 6.28 9.13 34.55
N GLU A 62 6.96 10.02 33.83
CA GLU A 62 6.34 11.10 33.06
C GLU A 62 5.49 10.59 31.90
N GLU A 63 5.98 9.56 31.18
CA GLU A 63 5.23 8.91 30.10
C GLU A 63 3.98 8.22 30.64
N VAL A 64 4.08 7.55 31.80
CA VAL A 64 2.95 6.92 32.47
C VAL A 64 1.93 7.98 32.88
N GLU A 65 2.33 9.01 33.62
CA GLU A 65 1.43 10.08 34.06
C GLU A 65 0.70 10.74 32.89
N LYS A 66 1.41 11.04 31.79
CA LYS A 66 0.81 11.58 30.58
C LYS A 66 -0.25 10.65 29.99
N ALA A 67 0.05 9.37 29.86
CA ALA A 67 -0.91 8.38 29.33
C ALA A 67 -2.16 8.27 30.21
N LEU A 68 -2.00 8.28 31.54
CA LEU A 68 -3.13 8.24 32.48
C LEU A 68 -4.02 9.48 32.41
N ASN A 69 -3.41 10.66 32.20
CA ASN A 69 -4.15 11.90 32.04
C ASN A 69 -4.98 11.91 30.75
N GLU A 70 -4.51 11.29 29.66
CA GLU A 70 -5.28 11.15 28.43
C GLU A 70 -6.34 10.04 28.52
N TRP A 71 -6.05 8.95 29.25
CA TRP A 71 -6.95 7.79 29.42
C TRP A 71 -8.37 8.18 29.88
N VAL A 72 -8.46 9.13 30.80
CA VAL A 72 -9.74 9.57 31.38
C VAL A 72 -10.45 10.65 30.55
N LYS A 73 -9.81 11.18 29.50
CA LYS A 73 -10.44 12.18 28.63
C LYS A 73 -11.43 11.52 27.68
N LYS A 74 -12.46 12.28 27.34
CA LYS A 74 -13.43 11.86 26.32
C LYS A 74 -12.75 11.84 24.95
N PRO A 75 -12.80 10.71 24.22
CA PRO A 75 -12.23 10.63 22.88
C PRO A 75 -13.01 11.51 21.89
N LEU A 76 -12.30 12.01 20.89
CA LEU A 76 -12.86 12.73 19.76
C LEU A 76 -13.70 11.81 18.88
N LEU A 77 -14.73 12.37 18.28
CA LEU A 77 -15.53 11.68 17.28
C LEU A 77 -14.87 11.81 15.90
N ALA A 78 -14.97 10.74 15.12
CA ALA A 78 -14.56 10.75 13.73
C ALA A 78 -15.56 11.53 12.88
N ASN A 79 -15.08 12.14 11.81
CA ASN A 79 -15.91 12.85 10.84
C ASN A 79 -16.77 11.84 10.08
N GLU A 80 -18.08 12.09 10.00
CA GLU A 80 -18.98 11.26 9.20
C GLU A 80 -18.84 11.58 7.72
N LYS A 81 -18.64 10.53 6.91
CA LYS A 81 -18.71 10.61 5.46
C LYS A 81 -20.18 10.65 5.04
N LYS A 82 -20.65 11.78 4.52
CA LYS A 82 -21.99 11.88 3.94
C LYS A 82 -21.96 11.32 2.51
N PRO A 83 -22.77 10.30 2.17
CA PRO A 83 -22.69 9.61 0.87
C PRO A 83 -22.86 10.53 -0.34
N ASP A 84 -23.70 11.56 -0.24
CA ASP A 84 -24.04 12.46 -1.36
C ASP A 84 -23.15 13.72 -1.42
N GLU A 85 -22.32 13.96 -0.40
CA GLU A 85 -21.49 15.16 -0.32
C GLU A 85 -20.16 14.93 -1.05
N LYS A 86 -19.85 15.82 -2.01
CA LYS A 86 -18.55 15.81 -2.69
C LYS A 86 -17.48 16.32 -1.73
N ILE A 87 -16.45 15.51 -1.52
CA ILE A 87 -15.33 15.85 -0.65
C ILE A 87 -14.46 16.88 -1.39
N LEU A 88 -14.37 18.09 -0.82
CA LEU A 88 -13.53 19.19 -1.32
C LEU A 88 -12.51 19.59 -0.24
N PRO A 89 -11.36 20.17 -0.61
CA PRO A 89 -10.37 20.65 0.35
C PRO A 89 -10.97 21.68 1.32
N LYS A 90 -10.60 21.59 2.60
CA LYS A 90 -11.00 22.52 3.66
C LYS A 90 -9.80 23.32 4.12
N SER A 91 -9.98 24.61 4.39
CA SER A 91 -8.88 25.53 4.75
C SER A 91 -8.28 25.27 6.13
N ASP A 92 -9.05 24.68 7.03
CA ASP A 92 -8.73 24.41 8.43
C ASP A 92 -8.40 22.93 8.69
N ALA A 93 -8.27 22.12 7.63
CA ALA A 93 -7.96 20.70 7.73
C ALA A 93 -6.74 20.32 6.87
N ARG A 94 -6.08 19.24 7.28
CA ARG A 94 -5.09 18.57 6.43
C ARG A 94 -5.82 17.85 5.30
N ASN A 95 -5.57 18.24 4.05
CA ASN A 95 -6.23 17.69 2.86
C ASN A 95 -5.31 16.67 2.18
N ILE A 96 -5.71 15.40 2.21
CA ILE A 96 -4.95 14.29 1.64
C ILE A 96 -5.65 13.79 0.39
N LEU A 97 -5.00 13.97 -0.75
CA LEU A 97 -5.40 13.38 -2.02
C LEU A 97 -4.63 12.08 -2.22
N ILE A 98 -5.32 10.98 -2.42
CA ILE A 98 -4.72 9.66 -2.57
C ILE A 98 -5.07 9.13 -3.95
N THR A 99 -4.06 8.68 -4.68
CA THR A 99 -4.26 7.92 -5.92
C THR A 99 -3.56 6.57 -5.85
N SER A 100 -4.19 5.58 -6.47
CA SER A 100 -3.57 4.29 -6.75
C SER A 100 -3.29 4.17 -8.25
N ALA A 101 -2.17 3.58 -8.63
CA ALA A 101 -1.85 3.29 -10.02
C ALA A 101 -3.05 2.70 -10.76
N LEU A 102 -3.42 3.32 -11.89
CA LEU A 102 -4.57 2.89 -12.68
C LEU A 102 -4.31 1.48 -13.23
N PRO A 103 -5.05 0.44 -12.80
CA PRO A 103 -4.94 -0.88 -13.38
C PRO A 103 -5.31 -0.85 -14.87
N TYR A 104 -4.48 -1.50 -15.67
CA TYR A 104 -4.77 -1.66 -17.09
C TYR A 104 -5.97 -2.59 -17.29
N VAL A 105 -6.99 -2.11 -18.01
CA VAL A 105 -8.32 -2.72 -18.00
C VAL A 105 -8.37 -4.08 -18.69
N ASN A 106 -7.52 -4.33 -19.69
CA ASN A 106 -7.67 -5.52 -20.54
C ASN A 106 -7.22 -6.84 -19.87
N ASN A 107 -6.86 -6.82 -18.58
CA ASN A 107 -6.38 -7.97 -17.82
C ASN A 107 -7.00 -8.05 -16.43
N VAL A 108 -7.42 -9.25 -16.03
CA VAL A 108 -7.86 -9.50 -14.66
C VAL A 108 -6.68 -9.27 -13.70
N PRO A 109 -6.83 -8.44 -12.66
CA PRO A 109 -5.75 -8.17 -11.72
C PRO A 109 -5.44 -9.39 -10.86
N HIS A 110 -4.15 -9.65 -10.62
CA HIS A 110 -3.69 -10.64 -9.64
C HIS A 110 -3.38 -9.98 -8.29
N LEU A 111 -3.13 -10.81 -7.26
CA LEU A 111 -2.85 -10.32 -5.90
C LEU A 111 -1.66 -9.34 -5.84
N GLY A 112 -0.67 -9.54 -6.72
CA GLY A 112 0.47 -8.63 -6.88
C GLY A 112 0.07 -7.22 -7.35
N ASN A 113 -0.86 -7.09 -8.30
CA ASN A 113 -1.37 -5.77 -8.71
C ASN A 113 -2.14 -5.12 -7.55
N LEU A 114 -2.93 -5.92 -6.83
CA LEU A 114 -3.74 -5.46 -5.72
C LEU A 114 -2.88 -4.90 -4.58
N ILE A 115 -1.91 -5.66 -4.07
CA ILE A 115 -1.01 -5.20 -2.99
C ILE A 115 -0.06 -4.09 -3.46
N GLY A 116 0.35 -4.15 -4.73
CA GLY A 116 1.24 -3.19 -5.40
C GLY A 116 0.73 -1.76 -5.36
N ALA A 117 -0.58 -1.58 -5.41
CA ALA A 117 -1.17 -0.25 -5.52
C ALA A 117 -2.48 -0.12 -4.72
N LEU A 118 -3.54 -0.83 -5.12
CA LEU A 118 -4.91 -0.48 -4.71
C LEU A 118 -5.22 -0.81 -3.25
N LEU A 119 -4.78 -1.97 -2.76
CA LEU A 119 -4.96 -2.35 -1.35
C LEU A 119 -4.06 -1.51 -0.43
N SER A 120 -2.84 -1.18 -0.87
CA SER A 120 -1.94 -0.30 -0.10
C SER A 120 -2.54 1.10 0.07
N ALA A 121 -3.07 1.69 -1.01
CA ALA A 121 -3.73 2.99 -0.97
C ALA A 121 -5.02 2.97 -0.15
N ASP A 122 -5.82 1.91 -0.23
CA ASP A 122 -7.04 1.75 0.58
C ASP A 122 -6.75 1.75 2.09
N VAL A 123 -5.73 1.01 2.53
CA VAL A 123 -5.29 0.98 3.93
C VAL A 123 -4.89 2.38 4.39
N PHE A 124 -4.11 3.11 3.58
CA PHE A 124 -3.72 4.47 3.94
C PHE A 124 -4.91 5.44 3.95
N ALA A 125 -5.83 5.34 2.98
CA ALA A 125 -7.04 6.17 2.94
C ALA A 125 -7.92 5.96 4.18
N ARG A 126 -8.13 4.71 4.58
CA ARG A 126 -8.86 4.36 5.80
C ARG A 126 -8.18 4.91 7.05
N TYR A 127 -6.86 4.80 7.13
CA TYR A 127 -6.07 5.42 8.21
C TYR A 127 -6.24 6.94 8.24
N CYS A 128 -6.12 7.64 7.11
CA CYS A 128 -6.31 9.09 7.05
C CYS A 128 -7.72 9.52 7.50
N ARG A 129 -8.75 8.78 7.10
CA ARG A 129 -10.14 9.01 7.56
C ARG A 129 -10.27 8.83 9.07
N LEU A 130 -9.67 7.78 9.64
CA LEU A 130 -9.64 7.59 11.11
C LEU A 130 -8.91 8.73 11.84
N ARG A 131 -7.91 9.33 11.22
CA ARG A 131 -7.20 10.52 11.74
C ARG A 131 -7.96 11.83 11.56
N ASN A 132 -9.20 11.79 11.07
CA ASN A 132 -10.00 12.96 10.70
C ASN A 132 -9.36 13.86 9.63
N TYR A 133 -8.45 13.34 8.81
CA TYR A 133 -7.93 14.08 7.67
C TYR A 133 -8.98 14.17 6.58
N ASN A 134 -9.05 15.31 5.90
CA ASN A 134 -9.95 15.47 4.77
C ASN A 134 -9.38 14.68 3.59
N THR A 135 -9.96 13.51 3.31
CA THR A 135 -9.32 12.50 2.48
C THR A 135 -10.16 12.23 1.23
N LEU A 136 -9.55 12.35 0.06
CA LEU A 136 -10.14 11.93 -1.20
C LEU A 136 -9.28 10.83 -1.83
N TYR A 137 -9.83 9.62 -1.96
CA TYR A 137 -9.18 8.47 -2.59
C TYR A 137 -9.78 8.15 -3.95
N ILE A 138 -8.98 8.35 -5.00
CA ILE A 138 -9.38 8.19 -6.40
C ILE A 138 -8.57 7.08 -7.07
N CYS A 139 -9.24 6.27 -7.87
CA CYS A 139 -8.59 5.36 -8.82
C CYS A 139 -9.51 5.15 -10.03
N GLY A 140 -9.11 4.30 -10.97
CA GLY A 140 -9.90 3.95 -12.13
C GLY A 140 -9.15 3.01 -13.05
N THR A 141 -9.76 2.65 -14.16
CA THR A 141 -9.13 1.82 -15.19
C THR A 141 -8.38 2.66 -16.20
N ASP A 142 -7.17 2.21 -16.56
CA ASP A 142 -6.46 2.68 -17.75
C ASP A 142 -6.91 1.85 -18.97
N GLU A 143 -7.47 2.52 -19.97
CA GLU A 143 -8.24 1.87 -21.02
C GLU A 143 -7.64 1.98 -22.42
N TYR A 144 -6.71 2.90 -22.64
CA TYR A 144 -6.20 3.22 -23.98
C TYR A 144 -5.00 2.36 -24.41
N GLY A 145 -4.59 2.49 -25.66
CA GLY A 145 -3.35 1.89 -26.17
C GLY A 145 -3.50 0.56 -26.89
N THR A 146 -2.39 0.10 -27.46
CA THR A 146 -2.33 -1.02 -28.41
C THR A 146 -2.82 -2.33 -27.81
N ALA A 147 -2.55 -2.59 -26.54
CA ALA A 147 -2.91 -3.86 -25.91
C ALA A 147 -4.43 -4.00 -25.73
N THR A 148 -5.19 -2.92 -25.56
CA THR A 148 -6.65 -2.92 -25.61
C THR A 148 -7.14 -3.24 -27.02
N GLU A 149 -6.61 -2.60 -28.07
CA GLU A 149 -6.99 -2.92 -29.47
C GLU A 149 -6.68 -4.38 -29.83
N THR A 150 -5.53 -4.88 -29.36
CA THR A 150 -5.12 -6.29 -29.53
C THR A 150 -6.14 -7.23 -28.91
N LYS A 151 -6.46 -6.99 -27.64
CA LYS A 151 -7.36 -7.86 -26.88
C LYS A 151 -8.78 -7.79 -27.43
N ALA A 152 -9.22 -6.61 -27.85
CA ALA A 152 -10.51 -6.42 -28.53
C ALA A 152 -10.58 -7.25 -29.82
N LEU A 153 -9.53 -7.26 -30.63
CA LEU A 153 -9.43 -8.06 -31.85
C LEU A 153 -9.47 -9.57 -31.56
N GLU A 154 -8.71 -10.03 -30.55
CA GLU A 154 -8.71 -11.43 -30.11
C GLU A 154 -10.10 -11.89 -29.65
N GLU A 155 -10.82 -11.04 -28.91
CA GLU A 155 -12.16 -11.31 -28.40
C GLU A 155 -13.28 -10.94 -29.40
N LYS A 156 -12.91 -10.50 -30.61
CA LYS A 156 -13.83 -10.13 -31.69
C LYS A 156 -14.87 -9.07 -31.26
N CYS A 157 -14.42 -8.05 -30.54
CA CYS A 157 -15.25 -6.93 -30.09
C CYS A 157 -14.55 -5.57 -30.34
N THR A 158 -15.23 -4.46 -30.04
CA THR A 158 -14.60 -3.13 -30.11
C THR A 158 -13.75 -2.83 -28.87
N PRO A 159 -12.75 -1.93 -28.95
CA PRO A 159 -12.01 -1.47 -27.77
C PRO A 159 -12.92 -0.98 -26.63
N ARG A 160 -14.00 -0.25 -26.95
CA ARG A 160 -14.96 0.20 -25.94
C ARG A 160 -15.66 -0.97 -25.23
N GLN A 161 -16.15 -1.94 -25.99
CA GLN A 161 -16.86 -3.11 -25.45
C GLN A 161 -15.97 -3.93 -24.51
N ILE A 162 -14.69 -4.11 -24.84
CA ILE A 162 -13.78 -4.83 -23.96
C ILE A 162 -13.47 -4.04 -22.69
N CYS A 163 -13.26 -2.72 -22.80
CA CYS A 163 -13.07 -1.86 -21.63
C CYS A 163 -14.27 -1.91 -20.69
N ASP A 164 -15.49 -1.86 -21.22
CA ASP A 164 -16.73 -1.96 -20.44
C ASP A 164 -16.83 -3.29 -19.68
N LYS A 165 -16.62 -4.41 -20.39
CA LYS A 165 -16.62 -5.74 -19.82
C LYS A 165 -15.63 -5.86 -18.65
N TYR A 166 -14.41 -5.40 -18.84
CA TYR A 166 -13.38 -5.57 -17.83
C TYR A 166 -13.45 -4.53 -16.71
N TYR A 167 -13.94 -3.32 -16.97
CA TYR A 167 -14.24 -2.35 -15.90
C TYR A 167 -15.19 -2.96 -14.86
N ASP A 168 -16.23 -3.67 -15.31
CA ASP A 168 -17.15 -4.36 -14.41
C ASP A 168 -16.47 -5.49 -13.61
N ILE A 169 -15.56 -6.24 -14.24
CA ILE A 169 -14.79 -7.29 -13.57
C ILE A 169 -13.89 -6.68 -12.48
N HIS A 170 -13.15 -5.62 -12.79
CA HIS A 170 -12.31 -4.91 -11.84
C HIS A 170 -13.13 -4.40 -10.65
N THR A 171 -14.25 -3.72 -10.93
CA THR A 171 -15.13 -3.16 -9.90
C THR A 171 -15.65 -4.24 -8.96
N LYS A 172 -16.08 -5.40 -9.49
CA LYS A 172 -16.53 -6.54 -8.67
C LYS A 172 -15.43 -7.08 -7.76
N ILE A 173 -14.22 -7.28 -8.30
CA ILE A 173 -13.06 -7.74 -7.54
C ILE A 173 -12.75 -6.76 -6.41
N TYR A 174 -12.66 -5.45 -6.72
CA TYR A 174 -12.31 -4.43 -5.74
C TYR A 174 -13.37 -4.27 -4.65
N LYS A 175 -14.65 -4.40 -5.01
CA LYS A 175 -15.75 -4.44 -4.04
C LYS A 175 -15.62 -5.64 -3.10
N TRP A 176 -15.29 -6.83 -3.62
CA TRP A 176 -15.10 -8.03 -2.80
C TRP A 176 -13.90 -7.90 -1.85
N PHE A 177 -12.80 -7.29 -2.31
CA PHE A 177 -11.65 -6.92 -1.47
C PHE A 177 -11.90 -5.71 -0.56
N GLN A 178 -13.11 -5.14 -0.58
CA GLN A 178 -13.53 -4.01 0.24
C GLN A 178 -12.62 -2.77 0.07
N LEU A 179 -12.25 -2.44 -1.17
CA LEU A 179 -11.56 -1.17 -1.45
C LEU A 179 -12.56 -0.01 -1.41
N ASP A 180 -12.31 0.97 -0.54
CA ASP A 180 -13.20 2.11 -0.26
C ASP A 180 -12.74 3.37 -0.98
N PHE A 181 -12.84 3.31 -2.32
CA PHE A 181 -12.65 4.48 -3.18
C PHE A 181 -13.76 5.51 -2.94
N ASP A 182 -13.42 6.79 -2.94
CA ASP A 182 -14.41 7.86 -3.01
C ASP A 182 -15.00 7.97 -4.42
N TYR A 183 -14.19 7.64 -5.44
CA TYR A 183 -14.65 7.48 -6.82
C TYR A 183 -13.70 6.55 -7.60
N PHE A 184 -14.28 5.60 -8.34
CA PHE A 184 -13.56 4.68 -9.22
C PHE A 184 -13.95 4.94 -10.69
N GLY A 185 -13.13 5.72 -11.41
CA GLY A 185 -13.44 6.19 -12.75
C GLY A 185 -12.75 5.42 -13.87
N ARG A 186 -12.63 6.08 -15.04
CA ARG A 186 -12.14 5.51 -16.29
C ARG A 186 -11.36 6.57 -17.08
N THR A 187 -10.31 6.20 -17.80
CA THR A 187 -9.60 7.15 -18.67
C THR A 187 -10.34 7.44 -19.99
N SER A 188 -11.28 6.59 -20.43
CA SER A 188 -12.01 6.76 -21.70
C SER A 188 -13.20 7.74 -21.61
N THR A 189 -12.96 8.97 -21.14
CA THR A 189 -14.00 10.00 -20.92
C THR A 189 -13.70 11.30 -21.67
N GLN A 190 -14.74 12.12 -21.86
CA GLN A 190 -14.59 13.44 -22.47
C GLN A 190 -13.67 14.37 -21.65
N LYS A 191 -13.76 14.30 -20.31
CA LYS A 191 -12.87 15.07 -19.41
C LYS A 191 -11.40 14.68 -19.56
N GLN A 192 -11.09 13.42 -19.87
CA GLN A 192 -9.73 13.01 -20.19
C GLN A 192 -9.23 13.76 -21.42
N THR A 193 -10.02 13.78 -22.49
CA THR A 193 -9.65 14.48 -23.73
C THR A 193 -9.43 15.96 -23.49
N GLU A 194 -10.36 16.63 -22.82
CA GLU A 194 -10.27 18.07 -22.52
C GLU A 194 -8.99 18.41 -21.72
N ILE A 195 -8.74 17.71 -20.61
CA ILE A 195 -7.63 18.03 -19.71
C ILE A 195 -6.29 17.64 -20.33
N CYS A 196 -6.21 16.49 -21.01
CA CYS A 196 -4.99 16.06 -21.69
C CYS A 196 -4.59 17.05 -22.79
N GLN A 197 -5.55 17.49 -23.60
CA GLN A 197 -5.32 18.48 -24.66
C GLN A 197 -4.93 19.85 -24.11
N ASP A 198 -5.52 20.29 -22.99
CA ASP A 198 -5.15 21.53 -22.31
C ASP A 198 -3.69 21.51 -21.80
N ILE A 199 -3.28 20.43 -21.12
CA ILE A 199 -1.89 20.25 -20.66
C ILE A 199 -0.94 20.22 -21.86
N PHE A 200 -1.29 19.47 -22.92
CA PHE A 200 -0.51 19.44 -24.16
C PHE A 200 -0.30 20.86 -24.73
N TRP A 201 -1.36 21.65 -24.84
CA TRP A 201 -1.26 23.00 -25.41
C TRP A 201 -0.41 23.93 -24.55
N LYS A 202 -0.47 23.80 -23.22
CA LYS A 202 0.39 24.56 -22.31
C LYS A 202 1.87 24.21 -22.51
N LEU A 203 2.19 22.93 -22.63
CA LEU A 203 3.55 22.47 -22.92
C LEU A 203 4.03 22.92 -24.31
N HIS A 204 3.17 22.79 -25.33
CA HIS A 204 3.47 23.16 -26.70
C HIS A 204 3.73 24.67 -26.85
N LYS A 205 2.92 25.54 -26.21
CA LYS A 205 3.10 27.00 -26.23
C LYS A 205 4.42 27.47 -25.59
N ARG A 206 5.13 26.58 -24.89
CA ARG A 206 6.36 26.84 -24.16
C ARG A 206 7.58 26.15 -24.78
N ASP A 207 7.44 25.66 -26.01
CA ASP A 207 8.49 24.96 -26.76
C ASP A 207 9.08 23.74 -26.02
N LEU A 208 8.24 23.09 -25.20
CA LEU A 208 8.56 21.83 -24.49
C LEU A 208 8.11 20.60 -25.28
N VAL A 209 7.44 20.80 -26.41
CA VAL A 209 7.06 19.75 -27.35
C VAL A 209 7.65 20.06 -28.71
N PHE A 210 8.32 19.09 -29.33
CA PHE A 210 8.87 19.23 -30.68
C PHE A 210 8.48 18.06 -31.58
N LYS A 211 8.63 18.25 -32.89
CA LYS A 211 8.34 17.26 -33.94
C LYS A 211 9.63 16.54 -34.33
N ASP A 212 9.56 15.22 -34.48
CA ASP A 212 10.63 14.41 -35.08
C ASP A 212 10.03 13.22 -35.83
N ILE A 213 10.80 12.65 -36.74
CA ILE A 213 10.37 11.54 -37.61
C ILE A 213 10.81 10.22 -36.99
N VAL A 214 9.89 9.27 -36.91
CA VAL A 214 10.20 7.88 -36.53
C VAL A 214 10.01 6.97 -37.73
N GLU A 215 11.00 6.12 -37.99
CA GLU A 215 10.90 5.04 -38.98
C GLU A 215 10.29 3.80 -38.33
N GLN A 216 9.20 3.31 -38.91
CA GLN A 216 8.46 2.16 -38.38
C GLN A 216 8.04 1.23 -39.51
N LEU A 217 7.85 -0.05 -39.18
CA LEU A 217 7.29 -1.01 -40.12
C LEU A 217 5.78 -0.82 -40.24
N TYR A 218 5.30 -0.67 -41.48
CA TYR A 218 3.90 -0.53 -41.84
C TYR A 218 3.45 -1.74 -42.65
N CYS A 219 2.30 -2.32 -42.29
CA CYS A 219 1.70 -3.40 -43.06
C CYS A 219 0.59 -2.85 -43.97
N ASP A 220 0.80 -2.86 -45.28
CA ASP A 220 -0.20 -2.39 -46.24
C ASP A 220 -1.45 -3.29 -46.29
N THR A 221 -1.36 -4.55 -45.87
CA THR A 221 -2.57 -5.42 -45.78
C THR A 221 -3.39 -5.12 -44.53
N CYS A 222 -2.75 -4.90 -43.38
CA CYS A 222 -3.43 -4.59 -42.12
C CYS A 222 -3.72 -3.09 -41.95
N GLN A 223 -3.25 -2.26 -42.88
CA GLN A 223 -3.38 -0.80 -42.93
C GLN A 223 -3.01 -0.15 -41.58
N ARG A 224 -1.85 -0.54 -41.03
CA ARG A 224 -1.37 -0.05 -39.73
C ARG A 224 0.15 -0.14 -39.60
N PHE A 225 0.71 0.73 -38.76
CA PHE A 225 2.05 0.55 -38.22
C PHE A 225 2.08 -0.64 -37.26
N LEU A 226 3.18 -1.40 -37.28
CA LEU A 226 3.35 -2.60 -36.49
C LEU A 226 4.19 -2.31 -35.25
N ALA A 227 3.60 -2.53 -34.08
CA ALA A 227 4.36 -2.63 -32.84
C ALA A 227 5.28 -3.87 -32.88
N ASP A 228 6.36 -3.85 -32.11
CA ASP A 228 7.40 -4.89 -32.08
C ASP A 228 6.82 -6.32 -31.90
N GLN A 229 5.80 -6.45 -31.06
CA GLN A 229 5.09 -7.71 -30.81
C GLN A 229 4.34 -8.29 -32.03
N TYR A 230 4.07 -7.46 -33.04
CA TYR A 230 3.45 -7.85 -34.30
C TYR A 230 4.44 -8.07 -35.43
N VAL A 231 5.74 -7.99 -35.15
CA VAL A 231 6.79 -8.22 -36.12
C VAL A 231 7.57 -9.47 -35.71
N ALA A 232 7.71 -10.39 -36.66
CA ALA A 232 8.69 -11.46 -36.60
C ALA A 232 9.68 -11.27 -37.74
N GLY A 233 10.89 -11.77 -37.60
CA GLY A 233 11.84 -11.80 -38.70
C GLY A 233 13.10 -12.58 -38.34
N THR A 234 14.06 -12.57 -39.26
CA THR A 234 15.37 -13.16 -39.03
C THR A 234 16.23 -12.22 -38.19
N CYS A 235 16.82 -12.75 -37.11
CA CYS A 235 17.68 -12.02 -36.19
C CYS A 235 18.86 -11.37 -36.95
N PRO A 236 19.10 -10.06 -36.80
CA PRO A 236 20.18 -9.36 -37.49
C PRO A 236 21.57 -9.70 -36.94
N ASN A 237 21.67 -10.44 -35.83
CA ASN A 237 22.96 -10.91 -35.33
C ASN A 237 23.51 -11.99 -36.30
N PRO A 238 24.64 -11.72 -36.99
CA PRO A 238 25.20 -12.65 -37.99
C PRO A 238 25.58 -14.02 -37.41
N ALA A 239 25.89 -14.08 -36.11
CA ALA A 239 26.23 -15.32 -35.40
C ALA A 239 24.99 -16.14 -34.96
N CYS A 240 23.78 -15.56 -35.05
CA CYS A 240 22.55 -16.19 -34.56
C CYS A 240 21.61 -16.61 -35.69
N LYS A 241 21.26 -15.66 -36.58
CA LYS A 241 20.32 -15.82 -37.70
C LYS A 241 19.05 -16.62 -37.36
N TYR A 242 18.48 -16.40 -36.18
CA TYR A 242 17.23 -17.05 -35.79
C TYR A 242 16.06 -16.49 -36.61
N ASN A 243 15.34 -17.34 -37.34
CA ASN A 243 14.36 -16.93 -38.36
C ASN A 243 13.01 -16.43 -37.82
N ASP A 244 12.80 -16.45 -36.50
CA ASP A 244 11.54 -16.02 -35.85
C ASP A 244 11.83 -15.13 -34.63
N ALA A 245 12.85 -14.27 -34.74
CA ALA A 245 13.12 -13.23 -33.75
C ALA A 245 11.95 -12.23 -33.70
N ARG A 246 11.67 -11.71 -32.50
CA ARG A 246 10.67 -10.65 -32.30
C ARG A 246 11.27 -9.29 -32.63
N GLY A 247 10.41 -8.29 -32.83
CA GLY A 247 10.83 -6.91 -33.12
C GLY A 247 11.71 -6.28 -32.04
N ASP A 248 11.50 -6.67 -30.77
CA ASP A 248 12.15 -6.12 -29.59
C ASP A 248 13.38 -6.93 -29.14
N GLN A 249 13.31 -8.25 -29.27
CA GLN A 249 14.34 -9.16 -28.78
C GLN A 249 14.38 -10.48 -29.54
N CYS A 250 15.59 -11.01 -29.76
CA CYS A 250 15.76 -12.38 -30.24
C CYS A 250 15.73 -13.37 -29.08
N ASP A 251 14.73 -14.25 -29.04
CA ASP A 251 14.59 -15.26 -27.99
C ASP A 251 15.71 -16.31 -28.00
N LYS A 252 16.47 -16.45 -29.09
CA LYS A 252 17.60 -17.40 -29.19
C LYS A 252 18.91 -16.86 -28.62
N CYS A 253 19.26 -15.61 -28.91
CA CYS A 253 20.55 -15.03 -28.48
C CYS A 253 20.42 -13.90 -27.46
N GLY A 254 19.20 -13.51 -27.09
CA GLY A 254 18.91 -12.46 -26.11
C GLY A 254 19.17 -11.03 -26.61
N LYS A 255 19.71 -10.85 -27.83
CA LYS A 255 20.02 -9.53 -28.39
C LYS A 255 18.74 -8.69 -28.50
N LEU A 256 18.79 -7.47 -27.95
CA LEU A 256 17.80 -6.42 -28.17
C LEU A 256 17.95 -5.87 -29.59
N ILE A 257 16.84 -5.74 -30.29
CA ILE A 257 16.79 -5.42 -31.71
C ILE A 257 15.86 -4.22 -31.87
N ASN A 258 16.18 -3.30 -32.79
CA ASN A 258 15.17 -2.37 -33.28
C ASN A 258 14.39 -3.07 -34.38
N THR A 259 13.06 -2.99 -34.35
CA THR A 259 12.16 -3.69 -35.27
C THR A 259 12.51 -3.51 -36.76
N ILE A 260 13.02 -2.34 -37.17
CA ILE A 260 13.45 -2.06 -38.55
C ILE A 260 14.75 -2.79 -38.96
N GLU A 261 15.54 -3.29 -38.01
CA GLU A 261 16.77 -4.04 -38.25
C GLU A 261 16.51 -5.52 -38.57
N LEU A 262 15.29 -6.03 -38.35
CA LEU A 262 14.95 -7.42 -38.65
C LEU A 262 15.14 -7.70 -40.15
N ILE A 263 15.81 -8.82 -40.44
CA ILE A 263 15.97 -9.31 -41.81
C ILE A 263 14.69 -10.07 -42.19
N GLU A 264 14.14 -9.80 -43.37
CA GLU A 264 12.87 -10.40 -43.83
C GLU A 264 11.73 -10.27 -42.80
N PRO A 265 11.37 -9.03 -42.40
CA PRO A 265 10.31 -8.85 -41.42
C PRO A 265 8.99 -9.38 -41.97
N LYS A 266 8.14 -9.89 -41.08
CA LYS A 266 6.81 -10.42 -41.36
C LYS A 266 5.84 -9.90 -40.33
N CYS A 267 4.67 -9.47 -40.79
CA CYS A 267 3.55 -9.16 -39.92
C CYS A 267 3.02 -10.44 -39.28
N ARG A 268 2.96 -10.52 -37.95
CA ARG A 268 2.40 -11.70 -37.25
C ARG A 268 0.89 -11.86 -37.45
N ILE A 269 0.20 -10.80 -37.88
CA ILE A 269 -1.25 -10.80 -38.12
C ILE A 269 -1.57 -11.45 -39.48
N CYS A 270 -1.02 -10.91 -40.57
CA CYS A 270 -1.36 -11.36 -41.94
C CYS A 270 -0.25 -12.15 -42.65
N ARG A 271 0.93 -12.30 -42.02
CA ARG A 271 2.13 -12.97 -42.56
C ARG A 271 2.83 -12.29 -43.75
N ASN A 272 2.32 -11.15 -44.23
CA ASN A 272 2.96 -10.37 -45.30
C ASN A 272 4.17 -9.56 -44.81
N THR A 273 5.06 -9.22 -45.73
CA THR A 273 6.25 -8.38 -45.48
C THR A 273 5.82 -6.92 -45.30
N PRO A 274 6.08 -6.29 -44.15
CA PRO A 274 5.84 -4.87 -43.94
C PRO A 274 6.92 -4.02 -44.61
N GLN A 275 6.61 -2.74 -44.85
CA GLN A 275 7.50 -1.75 -45.44
C GLN A 275 7.92 -0.73 -44.39
N ILE A 276 9.15 -0.21 -44.47
CA ILE A 276 9.56 0.92 -43.62
C ILE A 276 8.84 2.18 -44.11
N LYS A 277 8.11 2.86 -43.23
CA LYS A 277 7.51 4.17 -43.47
C LYS A 277 7.96 5.16 -42.41
N LYS A 278 8.14 6.40 -42.84
CA LYS A 278 8.39 7.55 -41.96
C LYS A 278 7.06 8.07 -41.42
N SER A 279 7.01 8.30 -40.11
CA SER A 279 5.84 8.80 -39.41
C SER A 279 6.25 9.99 -38.56
N ASP A 280 5.55 11.12 -38.70
CA ASP A 280 5.77 12.29 -37.85
C ASP A 280 5.25 12.04 -36.44
N HIS A 281 6.05 12.41 -35.44
CA HIS A 281 5.72 12.24 -34.02
C HIS A 281 6.08 13.47 -33.19
N LEU A 282 5.29 13.69 -32.14
CA LEU A 282 5.57 14.68 -31.11
C LEU A 282 6.37 14.05 -29.97
N PHE A 283 7.33 14.82 -29.46
CA PHE A 283 8.20 14.45 -28.35
C PHE A 283 8.12 15.50 -27.24
N LEU A 284 8.01 15.04 -25.99
CA LEU A 284 8.20 15.87 -24.81
C LEU A 284 9.69 16.04 -24.54
N ASP A 285 10.16 17.28 -24.47
CA ASP A 285 11.54 17.66 -24.23
C ASP A 285 11.89 17.59 -22.74
N LEU A 286 11.99 16.37 -22.22
CA LEU A 286 12.43 16.12 -20.84
C LEU A 286 13.81 16.72 -20.49
N PRO A 287 14.82 16.74 -21.39
CA PRO A 287 16.08 17.43 -21.11
C PRO A 287 15.89 18.88 -20.65
N LYS A 288 15.01 19.66 -21.29
CA LYS A 288 14.70 21.04 -20.88
C LYS A 288 14.04 21.12 -19.50
N LEU A 289 13.26 20.11 -19.12
CA LEU A 289 12.52 20.07 -17.85
C LEU A 289 13.33 19.48 -16.69
N GLN A 290 14.43 18.78 -16.98
CA GLN A 290 15.22 18.09 -15.97
C GLN A 290 15.67 18.97 -14.79
N PRO A 291 16.13 20.24 -14.98
CA PRO A 291 16.53 21.07 -13.84
C PRO A 291 15.39 21.31 -12.84
N ASP A 292 14.19 21.58 -13.33
CA ASP A 292 13.00 21.80 -12.50
C ASP A 292 12.60 20.51 -11.78
N ILE A 293 12.63 19.37 -12.48
CA ILE A 293 12.33 18.06 -11.91
C ILE A 293 13.35 17.68 -10.83
N ARG A 294 14.65 17.94 -11.05
CA ARG A 294 15.69 17.68 -10.07
C ARG A 294 15.45 18.50 -8.80
N SER A 295 15.22 19.81 -8.96
CA SER A 295 14.96 20.71 -7.84
C SER A 295 13.72 20.29 -7.04
N TRP A 296 12.64 19.96 -7.73
CA TRP A 296 11.42 19.46 -7.11
C TRP A 296 11.64 18.12 -6.39
N PHE A 297 12.29 17.16 -7.03
CA PHE A 297 12.56 15.83 -6.46
C PHE A 297 13.43 15.90 -5.21
N ASP A 298 14.50 16.69 -5.22
CA ASP A 298 15.43 16.83 -4.08
C ASP A 298 14.74 17.36 -2.81
N LYS A 299 13.69 18.18 -2.99
CA LYS A 299 12.82 18.67 -1.90
C LYS A 299 11.76 17.63 -1.55
N SER A 300 10.94 17.23 -2.53
CA SER A 300 9.72 16.45 -2.31
C SER A 300 9.99 15.04 -1.79
N SER A 301 11.05 14.38 -2.28
CA SER A 301 11.41 13.03 -1.84
C SER A 301 11.73 12.97 -0.34
N LYS A 302 12.37 14.02 0.19
CA LYS A 302 12.76 14.12 1.61
C LYS A 302 11.58 14.55 2.47
N THR A 303 10.92 15.66 2.12
CA THR A 303 9.83 16.23 2.94
C THR A 303 8.59 15.35 2.92
N GLY A 304 8.32 14.69 1.78
CA GLY A 304 7.23 13.76 1.63
C GLY A 304 7.57 12.32 2.04
N HIS A 305 8.77 12.04 2.53
CA HIS A 305 9.19 10.70 2.97
C HIS A 305 8.95 9.60 1.92
N TRP A 306 9.42 9.82 0.68
CA TRP A 306 9.27 8.82 -0.37
C TRP A 306 9.91 7.49 0.04
N THR A 307 9.31 6.40 -0.42
CA THR A 307 9.91 5.07 -0.28
C THR A 307 11.30 5.01 -0.90
N ASN A 308 12.21 4.25 -0.28
CA ASN A 308 13.58 4.09 -0.78
C ASN A 308 13.60 3.62 -2.24
N THR A 309 12.76 2.63 -2.58
CA THR A 309 12.63 2.11 -3.95
C THR A 309 12.25 3.21 -4.95
N ALA A 310 11.26 4.05 -4.64
CA ALA A 310 10.89 5.17 -5.50
C ALA A 310 12.01 6.21 -5.65
N SER A 311 12.65 6.58 -4.54
CA SER A 311 13.75 7.55 -4.52
C SER A 311 14.95 7.06 -5.33
N SER A 312 15.38 5.80 -5.14
CA SER A 312 16.51 5.22 -5.85
C SER A 312 16.29 5.10 -7.36
N ILE A 313 15.09 4.69 -7.78
CA ILE A 313 14.74 4.62 -9.22
C ILE A 313 14.74 6.01 -9.85
N THR A 314 14.17 6.99 -9.17
CA THR A 314 14.09 8.37 -9.67
C THR A 314 15.48 8.99 -9.79
N GLU A 315 16.32 8.82 -8.76
CA GLU A 315 17.70 9.30 -8.75
C GLU A 315 18.52 8.68 -9.90
N ALA A 316 18.35 7.38 -10.18
CA ALA A 316 19.01 6.71 -11.31
C ALA A 316 18.62 7.34 -12.67
N TRP A 317 17.33 7.60 -12.88
CA TRP A 317 16.84 8.26 -14.11
C TRP A 317 17.39 9.67 -14.28
N LEU A 318 17.46 10.45 -13.20
CA LEU A 318 17.97 11.83 -13.25
C LEU A 318 19.48 11.87 -13.49
N ASN A 319 20.23 10.93 -12.92
CA ASN A 319 21.69 10.85 -13.10
C ASN A 319 22.11 10.37 -14.48
N GLU A 320 21.31 9.53 -15.15
CA GLU A 320 21.53 9.14 -16.55
C GLU A 320 21.31 10.33 -17.52
N GLY A 321 20.50 11.30 -17.11
CA GLY A 321 20.06 12.42 -17.94
C GLY A 321 18.84 12.06 -18.76
N LEU A 322 17.74 12.78 -18.53
CA LEU A 322 16.46 12.56 -19.18
C LEU A 322 16.58 12.77 -20.69
N LYS A 323 15.95 11.89 -21.46
CA LYS A 323 15.92 11.94 -22.93
C LYS A 323 14.52 12.35 -23.41
N PRO A 324 14.40 12.97 -24.59
CA PRO A 324 13.09 13.24 -25.17
C PRO A 324 12.24 11.97 -25.27
N ARG A 325 10.94 12.09 -25.00
CA ARG A 325 10.00 10.96 -25.05
C ARG A 325 8.91 11.21 -26.06
N CYS A 326 8.73 10.28 -26.99
CA CYS A 326 7.63 10.34 -27.96
C CYS A 326 6.28 10.18 -27.27
N ILE A 327 5.42 11.19 -27.40
CA ILE A 327 4.10 11.30 -26.76
C ILE A 327 2.93 11.00 -27.71
N THR A 328 3.19 10.53 -28.93
CA THR A 328 2.14 10.22 -29.92
C THR A 328 2.27 8.80 -30.46
N ARG A 329 1.15 8.21 -30.89
CA ARG A 329 1.10 6.87 -31.48
C ARG A 329 0.13 6.83 -32.65
N ASP A 330 0.48 6.02 -33.63
CA ASP A 330 -0.38 5.66 -34.77
C ASP A 330 -1.41 4.59 -34.36
N LEU A 331 -2.35 4.99 -33.50
CA LEU A 331 -3.45 4.16 -33.02
C LEU A 331 -4.77 4.90 -33.17
N LYS A 332 -5.88 4.15 -33.15
CA LYS A 332 -7.22 4.75 -33.20
C LYS A 332 -7.81 4.90 -31.80
N TRP A 333 -7.52 3.97 -30.90
CA TRP A 333 -8.03 3.95 -29.53
C TRP A 333 -7.09 4.67 -28.55
N GLY A 334 -7.35 5.97 -28.37
CA GLY A 334 -6.59 6.86 -27.49
C GLY A 334 -7.14 8.29 -27.51
N THR A 335 -6.59 9.14 -26.65
CA THR A 335 -6.90 10.58 -26.66
C THR A 335 -6.36 11.23 -27.93
N GLN A 336 -7.22 11.85 -28.74
CA GLN A 336 -6.83 12.45 -30.03
C GLN A 336 -5.89 13.64 -29.85
N VAL A 337 -4.90 13.78 -30.75
CA VAL A 337 -3.95 14.90 -30.73
C VAL A 337 -4.58 16.10 -31.44
N PRO A 338 -4.74 17.26 -30.79
CA PRO A 338 -5.45 18.42 -31.34
C PRO A 338 -4.54 19.27 -32.25
N LEU A 339 -3.65 18.67 -33.03
CA LEU A 339 -2.67 19.38 -33.87
C LEU A 339 -2.85 19.00 -35.34
N GLU A 340 -2.84 20.00 -36.22
CA GLU A 340 -2.89 19.78 -37.67
C GLU A 340 -1.74 18.86 -38.13
N GLY A 341 -2.07 17.86 -38.95
CA GLY A 341 -1.15 16.80 -39.37
C GLY A 341 -1.02 15.63 -38.39
N TYR A 342 -1.73 15.66 -37.26
CA TYR A 342 -1.71 14.61 -36.22
C TYR A 342 -3.13 14.11 -35.87
N THR A 343 -4.16 14.50 -36.62
CA THR A 343 -5.56 14.18 -36.32
C THR A 343 -5.93 12.70 -36.50
N ASP A 344 -5.05 11.92 -37.13
CA ASP A 344 -5.12 10.46 -37.25
C ASP A 344 -4.27 9.73 -36.21
N LYS A 345 -3.67 10.47 -35.27
CA LYS A 345 -2.83 9.97 -34.17
C LYS A 345 -3.47 10.26 -32.82
N VAL A 346 -3.09 9.44 -31.85
CA VAL A 346 -3.47 9.61 -30.45
C VAL A 346 -2.26 9.90 -29.60
N PHE A 347 -2.48 10.51 -28.44
CA PHE A 347 -1.47 10.58 -27.40
C PHE A 347 -1.10 9.17 -26.94
N TYR A 348 0.18 9.02 -26.63
CA TYR A 348 0.69 7.78 -26.08
C TYR A 348 0.23 7.61 -24.64
N VAL A 349 -0.16 6.38 -24.28
CA VAL A 349 -0.68 6.04 -22.95
C VAL A 349 0.23 6.48 -21.80
N TRP A 350 1.56 6.43 -21.96
CA TRP A 350 2.48 6.90 -20.91
C TRP A 350 2.53 8.42 -20.74
N PHE A 351 1.97 9.19 -21.67
CA PHE A 351 1.75 10.63 -21.52
C PHE A 351 0.40 10.92 -20.86
N ASP A 352 -0.69 10.28 -21.29
CA ASP A 352 -2.04 10.65 -20.86
C ASP A 352 -2.63 9.80 -19.72
N ALA A 353 -2.15 8.58 -19.47
CA ALA A 353 -2.67 7.74 -18.39
C ALA A 353 -2.54 8.39 -17.00
N PRO A 354 -1.41 9.03 -16.62
CA PRO A 354 -1.34 9.77 -15.35
C PRO A 354 -2.26 11.00 -15.30
N ILE A 355 -2.58 11.61 -16.44
CA ILE A 355 -3.60 12.68 -16.53
C ILE A 355 -5.00 12.13 -16.19
N GLY A 356 -5.18 10.80 -16.31
CA GLY A 356 -6.33 10.07 -15.82
C GLY A 356 -6.72 10.39 -14.38
N TYR A 357 -5.77 10.65 -13.47
CA TYR A 357 -6.12 11.02 -12.10
C TYR A 357 -6.90 12.33 -12.02
N LEU A 358 -6.52 13.33 -12.82
CA LEU A 358 -7.19 14.63 -12.90
C LEU A 358 -8.57 14.44 -13.52
N SER A 359 -8.65 13.74 -14.64
CA SER A 359 -9.93 13.56 -15.36
C SER A 359 -10.93 12.70 -14.60
N ILE A 360 -10.47 11.68 -13.87
CA ILE A 360 -11.32 10.91 -12.98
C ILE A 360 -11.86 11.80 -11.85
N THR A 361 -11.03 12.68 -11.28
CA THR A 361 -11.47 13.64 -10.26
C THR A 361 -12.45 14.67 -10.86
N ALA A 362 -12.25 15.09 -12.10
CA ALA A 362 -13.16 15.98 -12.83
C ALA A 362 -14.52 15.33 -13.14
N ASN A 363 -14.56 14.01 -13.33
CA ASN A 363 -15.82 13.27 -13.43
C ASN A 363 -16.48 13.05 -12.06
N TYR A 364 -15.71 13.13 -10.96
CA TYR A 364 -16.26 13.06 -9.60
C TYR A 364 -16.90 14.39 -9.18
N THR A 365 -16.28 15.53 -9.50
CA THR A 365 -16.75 16.87 -9.12
C THR A 365 -16.28 17.92 -10.12
N ASP A 366 -17.13 18.90 -10.43
CA ASP A 366 -16.77 20.03 -11.28
C ASP A 366 -15.66 20.91 -10.66
N ASN A 367 -15.53 20.88 -9.33
CA ASN A 367 -14.53 21.63 -8.56
C ASN A 367 -13.19 20.88 -8.40
N TRP A 368 -12.85 19.97 -9.32
CA TRP A 368 -11.67 19.11 -9.22
C TRP A 368 -10.34 19.88 -9.13
N GLU A 369 -10.28 21.08 -9.69
CA GLU A 369 -9.12 21.96 -9.62
C GLU A 369 -8.78 22.36 -8.17
N GLN A 370 -9.74 22.34 -7.24
CA GLN A 370 -9.43 22.58 -5.83
C GLN A 370 -8.47 21.52 -5.27
N TRP A 371 -8.60 20.28 -5.72
CA TRP A 371 -7.68 19.19 -5.36
C TRP A 371 -6.37 19.24 -6.16
N TRP A 372 -6.47 19.51 -7.46
CA TRP A 372 -5.35 19.35 -8.39
C TRP A 372 -4.60 20.64 -8.74
N LYS A 373 -5.03 21.81 -8.28
CA LYS A 373 -4.36 23.11 -8.54
C LYS A 373 -4.17 23.96 -7.28
N GLN A 374 -3.98 23.29 -6.13
CA GLN A 374 -3.74 23.95 -4.83
C GLN A 374 -2.60 23.24 -4.05
N PRO A 375 -1.37 23.22 -4.58
CA PRO A 375 -0.24 22.49 -3.99
C PRO A 375 0.10 22.92 -2.55
N ASP A 376 -0.27 24.13 -2.14
CA ASP A 376 -0.04 24.63 -0.77
C ASP A 376 -1.07 24.12 0.25
N LYS A 377 -2.19 23.56 -0.22
CA LYS A 377 -3.32 23.10 0.63
C LYS A 377 -3.55 21.61 0.58
N VAL A 378 -3.03 20.93 -0.44
CA VAL A 378 -3.29 19.52 -0.73
C VAL A 378 -1.98 18.75 -0.73
N GLU A 379 -1.95 17.66 0.02
CA GLU A 379 -0.87 16.68 -0.03
C GLU A 379 -1.30 15.48 -0.90
N LEU A 380 -0.60 15.27 -2.02
CA LEU A 380 -0.82 14.15 -2.93
C LEU A 380 0.05 12.95 -2.55
N PHE A 381 -0.59 11.82 -2.25
CA PHE A 381 0.01 10.52 -2.02
C PHE A 381 -0.31 9.58 -3.19
N GLN A 382 0.70 9.01 -3.83
CA GLN A 382 0.50 8.03 -4.91
C GLN A 382 1.10 6.67 -4.55
N PHE A 383 0.33 5.60 -4.80
CA PHE A 383 0.71 4.22 -4.51
C PHE A 383 0.84 3.39 -5.78
N MET A 384 1.98 2.73 -5.96
CA MET A 384 2.26 1.93 -7.16
C MET A 384 3.38 0.89 -6.96
N ALA A 385 3.48 -0.03 -7.91
CA ALA A 385 4.65 -0.90 -8.03
C ALA A 385 5.82 -0.14 -8.71
N LYS A 386 7.04 -0.65 -8.52
CA LYS A 386 8.30 0.02 -8.92
C LYS A 386 8.43 0.33 -10.42
N ASP A 387 7.76 -0.43 -11.28
CA ASP A 387 7.71 -0.19 -12.73
C ASP A 387 7.01 1.13 -13.10
N ASN A 388 6.05 1.57 -12.28
CA ASN A 388 5.31 2.79 -12.53
C ASN A 388 6.01 4.06 -12.02
N VAL A 389 7.08 3.91 -11.21
CA VAL A 389 7.78 5.04 -10.57
C VAL A 389 8.26 6.09 -11.58
N PRO A 390 8.96 5.75 -12.70
CA PRO A 390 9.45 6.78 -13.62
C PRO A 390 8.32 7.64 -14.21
N PHE A 391 7.14 7.07 -14.42
CA PHE A 391 6.00 7.82 -14.97
C PHE A 391 5.44 8.84 -13.99
N HIS A 392 5.51 8.56 -12.69
CA HIS A 392 4.95 9.42 -11.64
C HIS A 392 5.99 10.31 -10.95
N ALA A 393 7.28 9.98 -11.08
CA ALA A 393 8.38 10.75 -10.55
C ALA A 393 9.09 11.61 -11.61
N VAL A 394 8.93 11.30 -12.90
CA VAL A 394 9.58 12.04 -13.99
C VAL A 394 8.54 12.53 -14.98
N ILE A 395 7.86 11.63 -15.70
CA ILE A 395 7.07 12.02 -16.88
C ILE A 395 5.91 12.92 -16.50
N PHE A 396 5.08 12.49 -15.55
CA PHE A 396 3.89 13.22 -15.15
C PHE A 396 4.20 14.54 -14.42
N PRO A 397 5.13 14.59 -13.43
CA PRO A 397 5.60 15.87 -12.89
C PRO A 397 6.19 16.80 -13.96
N SER A 398 6.87 16.27 -14.99
CA SER A 398 7.36 17.07 -16.13
C SER A 398 6.20 17.75 -16.86
N CYS A 399 5.12 17.02 -17.11
CA CYS A 399 3.92 17.59 -17.72
C CYS A 399 3.26 18.66 -16.83
N LEU A 400 3.12 18.39 -15.53
CA LEU A 400 2.45 19.29 -14.59
C LEU A 400 3.26 20.57 -14.34
N LEU A 401 4.54 20.45 -13.99
CA LEU A 401 5.43 21.59 -13.74
C LEU A 401 5.67 22.38 -15.04
N GLY A 402 5.92 21.68 -16.14
CA GLY A 402 6.14 22.29 -17.45
C GLY A 402 4.94 23.10 -17.96
N SER A 403 3.72 22.76 -17.53
CA SER A 403 2.51 23.52 -17.88
C SER A 403 2.39 24.87 -17.18
N GLN A 404 3.09 25.07 -16.04
CA GLN A 404 3.01 26.25 -15.17
C GLN A 404 1.58 26.67 -14.78
N ASP A 405 0.70 25.70 -14.53
CA ASP A 405 -0.71 25.93 -14.20
C ASP A 405 -1.05 25.63 -12.73
N ASN A 406 -0.06 25.85 -11.84
CA ASN A 406 -0.18 25.67 -10.40
C ASN A 406 -0.70 24.29 -9.96
N PHE A 407 -0.38 23.23 -10.70
CA PHE A 407 -0.84 21.88 -10.38
C PHE A 407 -0.27 21.36 -9.04
N THR A 408 -1.11 20.66 -8.28
CA THR A 408 -0.70 19.78 -7.19
C THR A 408 0.15 18.65 -7.76
N VAL A 409 1.42 18.65 -7.40
CA VAL A 409 2.38 17.59 -7.75
C VAL A 409 2.57 16.65 -6.56
N ILE A 410 3.07 15.44 -6.82
CA ILE A 410 3.15 14.40 -5.80
C ILE A 410 4.01 14.81 -4.60
N ASN A 411 3.44 14.74 -3.40
CA ASN A 411 4.15 14.95 -2.14
C ASN A 411 4.84 13.65 -1.71
N HIS A 412 4.12 12.54 -1.66
CA HIS A 412 4.62 11.23 -1.22
C HIS A 412 4.43 10.16 -2.30
N LEU A 413 5.53 9.50 -2.70
CA LEU A 413 5.52 8.36 -3.60
C LEU A 413 5.80 7.03 -2.88
N SER A 414 4.76 6.20 -2.78
CA SER A 414 4.85 4.82 -2.29
C SER A 414 5.05 3.87 -3.47
N GLY A 415 6.32 3.66 -3.83
CA GLY A 415 6.75 2.69 -4.84
C GLY A 415 7.25 1.41 -4.16
N ILE A 416 6.62 0.27 -4.45
CA ILE A 416 6.97 -1.01 -3.82
C ILE A 416 7.52 -2.04 -4.79
N ASP A 417 8.23 -3.02 -4.24
CA ASP A 417 8.77 -4.15 -4.98
C ASP A 417 7.69 -5.17 -5.37
N TYR A 418 8.06 -6.24 -6.09
CA TYR A 418 7.07 -7.18 -6.59
C TYR A 418 6.65 -8.21 -5.54
N LEU A 419 5.39 -8.61 -5.60
CA LEU A 419 4.92 -9.85 -4.96
C LEU A 419 5.06 -10.99 -5.98
N ASN A 420 5.87 -11.99 -5.63
CA ASN A 420 5.95 -13.28 -6.32
C ASN A 420 4.95 -14.28 -5.72
N TYR A 421 4.76 -15.40 -6.40
CA TYR A 421 3.84 -16.48 -6.02
C TYR A 421 4.56 -17.82 -6.02
N GLU A 422 4.70 -18.45 -4.84
CA GLU A 422 5.34 -19.76 -4.65
C GLU A 422 6.70 -19.89 -5.38
N GLY A 423 7.53 -18.84 -5.31
CA GLY A 423 8.86 -18.78 -5.93
C GLY A 423 8.87 -18.42 -7.42
N ALA A 424 7.71 -18.15 -8.02
CA ALA A 424 7.57 -17.79 -9.42
C ALA A 424 6.82 -16.46 -9.62
N LYS A 425 6.91 -15.89 -10.82
CA LYS A 425 6.06 -14.75 -11.20
C LYS A 425 4.64 -15.21 -11.50
N PHE A 426 3.65 -14.38 -11.15
CA PHE A 426 2.27 -14.54 -11.61
C PHE A 426 2.23 -14.68 -13.14
N SER A 427 1.42 -15.62 -13.64
CA SER A 427 1.33 -15.86 -15.08
C SER A 427 -0.04 -16.38 -15.46
N LYS A 428 -0.83 -15.54 -16.13
CA LYS A 428 -2.15 -15.91 -16.63
C LYS A 428 -2.08 -17.02 -17.67
N SER A 429 -1.14 -16.93 -18.62
CA SER A 429 -0.97 -17.93 -19.68
C SER A 429 -0.56 -19.30 -19.17
N ARG A 430 0.18 -19.37 -18.04
CA ARG A 430 0.57 -20.64 -17.40
C ARG A 430 -0.37 -21.07 -16.25
N GLY A 431 -1.38 -20.26 -15.93
CA GLY A 431 -2.29 -20.50 -14.80
C GLY A 431 -1.60 -20.47 -13.43
N ILE A 432 -0.51 -19.70 -13.28
CA ILE A 432 0.27 -19.63 -12.04
C ILE A 432 -0.17 -18.39 -11.26
N GLY A 433 -0.64 -18.62 -10.04
CA GLY A 433 -1.02 -17.59 -9.08
C GLY A 433 -2.52 -17.40 -8.93
N VAL A 434 -2.88 -16.64 -7.89
CA VAL A 434 -4.26 -16.28 -7.56
C VAL A 434 -4.60 -14.95 -8.23
N PHE A 435 -5.69 -14.96 -9.00
CA PHE A 435 -6.28 -13.77 -9.62
C PHE A 435 -7.48 -13.29 -8.79
N GLY A 436 -7.82 -12.01 -8.88
CA GLY A 436 -8.81 -11.40 -8.00
C GLY A 436 -10.20 -12.04 -8.11
N ASP A 437 -10.57 -12.51 -9.30
CA ASP A 437 -11.80 -13.25 -9.58
C ASP A 437 -11.79 -14.68 -9.01
N HIS A 438 -10.62 -15.29 -8.82
CA HIS A 438 -10.49 -16.61 -8.20
C HIS A 438 -10.36 -16.56 -6.67
N ALA A 439 -9.93 -15.43 -6.10
CA ALA A 439 -9.80 -15.29 -4.64
C ALA A 439 -11.15 -15.46 -3.93
N GLN A 440 -12.21 -14.90 -4.53
CA GLN A 440 -13.61 -15.05 -4.08
C GLN A 440 -14.16 -16.47 -4.20
N ASP A 441 -13.57 -17.32 -5.05
CA ASP A 441 -13.95 -18.73 -5.21
C ASP A 441 -13.27 -19.66 -4.19
N THR A 442 -12.60 -19.08 -3.20
CA THR A 442 -12.02 -19.81 -2.07
C THR A 442 -12.90 -19.65 -0.84
N GLU A 443 -12.78 -20.61 0.08
CA GLU A 443 -13.41 -20.54 1.41
C GLU A 443 -12.74 -19.51 2.34
N ILE A 444 -11.76 -18.74 1.86
CA ILE A 444 -10.99 -17.78 2.64
C ILE A 444 -11.63 -16.38 2.51
N PRO A 445 -12.10 -15.78 3.61
CA PRO A 445 -12.68 -14.44 3.60
C PRO A 445 -11.70 -13.38 3.11
N SER A 446 -12.22 -12.31 2.49
CA SER A 446 -11.42 -11.20 1.97
C SER A 446 -10.45 -10.60 3.00
N ASP A 447 -10.87 -10.48 4.27
CA ASP A 447 -10.03 -9.90 5.33
C ASP A 447 -8.78 -10.74 5.62
N ILE A 448 -8.85 -12.06 5.45
CA ILE A 448 -7.68 -12.94 5.60
C ILE A 448 -6.69 -12.71 4.46
N TRP A 449 -7.18 -12.51 3.23
CA TRP A 449 -6.35 -12.11 2.10
C TRP A 449 -5.71 -10.74 2.33
N ARG A 450 -6.49 -9.75 2.75
CA ARG A 450 -6.00 -8.40 3.05
C ARG A 450 -4.91 -8.45 4.13
N PHE A 451 -5.17 -9.13 5.24
CA PHE A 451 -4.21 -9.35 6.33
C PHE A 451 -2.91 -9.93 5.80
N TYR A 452 -2.97 -11.06 5.09
CA TYR A 452 -1.76 -11.76 4.70
C TYR A 452 -0.94 -10.95 3.69
N LEU A 453 -1.59 -10.37 2.68
CA LEU A 453 -0.91 -9.53 1.68
C LEU A 453 -0.23 -8.31 2.31
N LEU A 454 -0.86 -7.68 3.30
CA LEU A 454 -0.27 -6.55 4.03
C LEU A 454 0.84 -6.99 4.99
N TYR A 455 0.72 -8.18 5.59
CA TYR A 455 1.75 -8.77 6.44
C TYR A 455 3.04 -9.06 5.67
N ILE A 456 2.93 -9.45 4.39
CA ILE A 456 4.07 -9.70 3.49
C ILE A 456 4.30 -8.57 2.48
N ARG A 457 3.75 -7.36 2.68
CA ARG A 457 3.86 -6.27 1.71
C ARG A 457 5.33 -6.03 1.30
N PRO A 458 5.66 -5.98 -0.01
CA PRO A 458 7.03 -5.87 -0.52
C PRO A 458 7.62 -4.44 -0.40
N GLU A 459 7.76 -3.93 0.81
CA GLU A 459 8.16 -2.53 1.05
C GLU A 459 9.64 -2.24 0.80
N THR A 460 10.50 -3.23 1.00
CA THR A 460 11.97 -3.08 0.94
C THR A 460 12.64 -3.97 -0.10
N THR A 461 12.03 -5.11 -0.39
CA THR A 461 12.48 -6.11 -1.34
C THR A 461 11.26 -6.85 -1.88
N ASP A 462 11.44 -7.58 -2.97
CA ASP A 462 10.43 -8.51 -3.46
C ASP A 462 9.99 -9.46 -2.31
N SER A 463 8.69 -9.78 -2.29
CA SER A 463 8.09 -10.72 -1.34
C SER A 463 7.55 -11.94 -2.08
N ASN A 464 7.18 -12.99 -1.35
CA ASN A 464 6.64 -14.20 -1.95
C ASN A 464 5.38 -14.65 -1.22
N PHE A 465 4.27 -14.74 -1.94
CA PHE A 465 3.06 -15.38 -1.46
C PHE A 465 3.30 -16.89 -1.32
N SER A 466 2.98 -17.45 -0.16
CA SER A 466 2.99 -18.90 0.08
C SER A 466 1.72 -19.35 0.82
N TRP A 467 1.09 -20.42 0.35
CA TRP A 467 -0.09 -21.00 1.00
C TRP A 467 0.23 -21.55 2.39
N THR A 468 1.41 -22.15 2.56
CA THR A 468 1.87 -22.67 3.85
C THR A 468 2.06 -21.53 4.86
N ASP A 469 2.64 -20.42 4.42
CA ASP A 469 2.86 -19.26 5.29
C ASP A 469 1.56 -18.49 5.57
N LEU A 470 0.65 -18.37 4.58
CA LEU A 470 -0.71 -17.85 4.82
C LEU A 470 -1.42 -18.64 5.93
N MET A 471 -1.41 -19.97 5.82
CA MET A 471 -2.00 -20.85 6.84
C MET A 471 -1.35 -20.61 8.20
N LEU A 472 -0.01 -20.60 8.24
CA LEU A 472 0.74 -20.42 9.47
C LEU A 472 0.38 -19.08 10.13
N LYS A 473 0.47 -17.96 9.39
CA LYS A 473 0.20 -16.62 9.92
C LYS A 473 -1.25 -16.43 10.31
N ASN A 474 -2.21 -16.98 9.57
CA ASN A 474 -3.61 -17.01 10.01
C ASN A 474 -3.73 -17.73 11.37
N ASN A 475 -3.14 -18.92 11.49
CA ASN A 475 -3.31 -19.74 12.68
C ASN A 475 -2.55 -19.19 13.90
N THR A 476 -1.39 -18.56 13.71
CA THR A 476 -0.57 -18.04 14.81
C THR A 476 -0.91 -16.60 15.17
N GLU A 477 -1.06 -15.71 14.19
CA GLU A 477 -1.27 -14.28 14.44
C GLU A 477 -2.74 -13.91 14.61
N LEU A 478 -3.61 -14.47 13.77
CA LEU A 478 -5.04 -14.19 13.87
C LEU A 478 -5.71 -15.07 14.91
N VAL A 479 -5.65 -16.39 14.77
CA VAL A 479 -6.37 -17.31 15.68
C VAL A 479 -5.75 -17.30 17.09
N ASN A 480 -4.46 -17.59 17.23
CA ASN A 480 -3.83 -17.79 18.54
C ASN A 480 -3.49 -16.50 19.30
N ASN A 481 -3.38 -15.36 18.62
CA ASN A 481 -3.05 -14.08 19.25
C ASN A 481 -4.25 -13.14 19.29
N LEU A 482 -4.62 -12.55 18.14
CA LEU A 482 -5.66 -11.52 18.06
C LEU A 482 -7.05 -12.03 18.47
N GLY A 483 -7.51 -13.10 17.82
CA GLY A 483 -8.78 -13.73 18.10
C GLY A 483 -8.86 -14.31 19.51
N ASN A 484 -7.76 -14.92 19.99
CA ASN A 484 -7.69 -15.44 21.35
C ASN A 484 -7.85 -14.35 22.40
N PHE A 485 -7.13 -13.23 22.27
CA PHE A 485 -7.24 -12.11 23.22
C PHE A 485 -8.66 -11.56 23.26
N ILE A 486 -9.21 -11.23 22.09
CA ILE A 486 -10.53 -10.62 21.97
C ILE A 486 -11.61 -11.55 22.53
N ASN A 487 -11.60 -12.82 22.11
CA ASN A 487 -12.59 -13.79 22.56
C ASN A 487 -12.54 -14.03 24.07
N ARG A 488 -11.33 -14.13 24.66
CA ARG A 488 -11.16 -14.29 26.11
C ARG A 488 -11.69 -13.09 26.88
N ALA A 489 -11.39 -11.87 26.45
CA ALA A 489 -11.85 -10.66 27.15
C ALA A 489 -13.39 -10.54 27.14
N ILE A 490 -14.01 -10.77 25.99
CA ILE A 490 -15.49 -10.67 25.83
C ILE A 490 -16.19 -11.79 26.58
N THR A 491 -15.80 -13.04 26.35
CA THR A 491 -16.41 -14.22 27.01
C THR A 491 -16.31 -14.11 28.53
N PHE A 492 -15.16 -13.68 29.05
CA PHE A 492 -14.99 -13.56 30.49
C PHE A 492 -15.93 -12.52 31.11
N CYS A 493 -16.11 -11.37 30.46
CA CYS A 493 -17.03 -10.34 30.92
C CYS A 493 -18.49 -10.81 30.85
N GLU A 494 -18.87 -11.49 29.77
CA GLU A 494 -20.20 -12.09 29.61
C GLU A 494 -20.51 -13.07 30.76
N GLU A 495 -19.60 -14.00 31.03
CA GLU A 495 -19.80 -15.08 32.01
C GLU A 495 -19.70 -14.64 33.47
N ASN A 496 -18.77 -13.72 33.80
CA ASN A 496 -18.41 -13.42 35.20
C ASN A 496 -18.93 -12.07 35.70
N PHE A 497 -19.25 -11.15 34.78
CA PHE A 497 -19.66 -9.77 35.08
C PHE A 497 -20.97 -9.39 34.37
N ALA A 498 -21.76 -10.38 33.93
CA ALA A 498 -23.05 -10.19 33.25
C ALA A 498 -22.96 -9.25 32.03
N GLY A 499 -21.82 -9.27 31.32
CA GLY A 499 -21.56 -8.42 30.16
C GLY A 499 -21.42 -6.94 30.49
N LYS A 500 -21.27 -6.56 31.75
CA LYS A 500 -21.13 -5.15 32.17
C LYS A 500 -19.69 -4.78 32.42
N ILE A 501 -19.29 -3.61 31.91
CA ILE A 501 -17.95 -3.05 32.08
C ILE A 501 -17.81 -2.43 33.47
N GLY A 502 -16.78 -2.84 34.21
CA GLY A 502 -16.39 -2.23 35.49
C GLY A 502 -15.74 -0.85 35.35
N ASN A 503 -15.34 -0.25 36.46
CA ASN A 503 -14.76 1.10 36.46
C ASN A 503 -13.29 1.11 36.06
N ALA A 504 -13.01 1.09 34.75
CA ALA A 504 -11.65 1.13 34.19
C ALA A 504 -10.88 2.45 34.40
N THR A 505 -11.50 3.48 34.99
CA THR A 505 -10.80 4.74 35.36
C THR A 505 -10.13 4.66 36.73
N LYS A 506 -10.49 3.65 37.54
CA LYS A 506 -9.81 3.35 38.81
C LYS A 506 -8.66 2.38 38.54
N LEU A 507 -7.51 2.91 38.15
CA LEU A 507 -6.30 2.12 37.92
C LEU A 507 -5.62 1.81 39.26
N GLU A 508 -6.05 0.74 39.92
CA GLU A 508 -5.69 0.42 41.30
C GLU A 508 -4.27 -0.15 41.44
N THR A 509 -3.72 -0.79 40.39
CA THR A 509 -2.38 -1.39 40.46
C THR A 509 -1.36 -0.70 39.54
N PRO A 510 -0.05 -0.69 39.92
CA PRO A 510 1.03 -0.21 39.04
C PRO A 510 1.05 -0.88 37.66
N LEU A 511 0.70 -2.17 37.60
CA LEU A 511 0.64 -2.93 36.35
C LEU A 511 -0.45 -2.39 35.40
N ASP A 512 -1.59 -1.97 35.92
CA ASP A 512 -2.67 -1.39 35.11
C ASP A 512 -2.24 -0.05 34.50
N GLN A 513 -1.53 0.76 35.27
CA GLN A 513 -1.03 2.06 34.84
C GLN A 513 0.04 1.90 33.75
N LEU A 514 0.98 0.98 33.95
CA LEU A 514 2.00 0.64 32.96
C LEU A 514 1.40 0.06 31.69
N PHE A 515 0.34 -0.75 31.80
CA PHE A 515 -0.36 -1.29 30.64
C PHE A 515 -0.96 -0.18 29.77
N VAL A 516 -1.67 0.78 30.37
CA VAL A 516 -2.21 1.95 29.64
C VAL A 516 -1.10 2.75 28.96
N ALA A 517 0.02 2.97 29.65
CA ALA A 517 1.17 3.67 29.10
C ALA A 517 1.82 2.92 27.92
N GLN A 518 1.99 1.60 28.05
CA GLN A 518 2.56 0.79 26.98
C GLN A 518 1.67 0.76 25.74
N ILE A 519 0.35 0.59 25.91
CA ILE A 519 -0.57 0.59 24.77
C ILE A 519 -0.56 1.96 24.07
N THR A 520 -0.50 3.06 24.83
CA THR A 520 -0.33 4.40 24.27
C THR A 520 0.96 4.53 23.46
N ASN A 521 2.08 3.97 23.95
CA ASN A 521 3.35 3.95 23.22
C ASN A 521 3.27 3.13 21.91
N GLU A 522 2.68 1.94 21.94
CA GLU A 522 2.50 1.11 20.74
C GLU A 522 1.55 1.75 19.72
N LEU A 523 0.52 2.46 20.19
CA LEU A 523 -0.35 3.26 19.35
C LEU A 523 0.43 4.39 18.67
N ASN A 524 1.27 5.12 19.41
CA ASN A 524 2.12 6.15 18.82
C ASN A 524 3.11 5.58 17.79
N ALA A 525 3.68 4.41 18.05
CA ALA A 525 4.51 3.70 17.08
C ALA A 525 3.71 3.31 15.82
N TYR A 526 2.46 2.84 15.97
CA TYR A 526 1.53 2.60 14.86
C TYR A 526 1.30 3.88 14.03
N LEU A 527 0.98 5.00 14.68
CA LEU A 527 0.73 6.26 14.00
C LEU A 527 1.96 6.73 13.20
N GLU A 528 3.15 6.63 13.80
CA GLU A 528 4.39 7.06 13.16
C GLU A 528 4.72 6.26 11.89
N VAL A 529 4.55 4.93 11.94
CA VAL A 529 4.79 4.08 10.76
C VAL A 529 3.72 4.28 9.69
N MET A 530 2.46 4.51 10.09
CA MET A 530 1.34 4.71 9.17
C MET A 530 1.42 6.06 8.44
N GLU A 531 1.81 7.16 9.11
CA GLU A 531 2.07 8.47 8.47
C GLU A 531 3.10 8.37 7.34
N LYS A 532 4.07 7.46 7.48
CA LYS A 532 5.16 7.24 6.51
C LYS A 532 4.84 6.12 5.51
N THR A 533 3.61 5.62 5.48
CA THR A 533 3.15 4.49 4.64
C THR A 533 3.93 3.16 4.82
N ARG A 534 4.53 2.95 6.00
CA ARG A 534 5.12 1.66 6.42
C ARG A 534 4.03 0.72 6.94
N LEU A 535 3.11 0.35 6.05
CA LEU A 535 1.86 -0.36 6.35
C LEU A 535 2.12 -1.75 6.96
N ARG A 536 3.17 -2.45 6.51
CA ARG A 536 3.56 -3.75 7.07
C ARG A 536 3.91 -3.65 8.55
N ASP A 537 4.65 -2.62 8.92
CA ASP A 537 5.04 -2.39 10.32
C ASP A 537 3.86 -1.87 11.15
N GLY A 538 2.96 -1.09 10.55
CA GLY A 538 1.68 -0.72 11.16
C GLY A 538 0.87 -1.95 11.59
N LEU A 539 0.70 -2.93 10.71
CA LEU A 539 0.03 -4.18 11.05
C LEU A 539 0.74 -4.95 12.19
N LYS A 540 2.07 -4.94 12.22
CA LYS A 540 2.83 -5.56 13.32
C LYS A 540 2.57 -4.85 14.66
N CYS A 541 2.42 -3.52 14.68
CA CYS A 541 2.04 -2.79 15.89
C CYS A 541 0.67 -3.27 16.41
N VAL A 542 -0.32 -3.46 15.53
CA VAL A 542 -1.64 -4.02 15.89
C VAL A 542 -1.50 -5.40 16.55
N LEU A 543 -0.72 -6.29 15.93
CA LEU A 543 -0.49 -7.62 16.48
C LEU A 543 0.27 -7.59 17.82
N ARG A 544 1.21 -6.65 18.01
CA ARG A 544 1.92 -6.46 19.29
C ARG A 544 0.99 -5.96 20.39
N MET A 545 0.12 -4.98 20.12
CA MET A 545 -0.89 -4.53 21.08
C MET A 545 -1.76 -5.71 21.59
N SER A 546 -2.19 -6.59 20.69
CA SER A 546 -2.89 -7.82 21.09
C SER A 546 -2.05 -8.77 21.94
N ARG A 547 -0.75 -8.93 21.64
CA ARG A 547 0.15 -9.76 22.47
C ARG A 547 0.29 -9.18 23.88
N PHE A 548 0.42 -7.86 24.01
CA PHE A 548 0.42 -7.20 25.32
C PHE A 548 -0.89 -7.44 26.07
N GLY A 549 -2.04 -7.37 25.40
CA GLY A 549 -3.33 -7.74 25.98
C GLY A 549 -3.37 -9.18 26.51
N ASN A 550 -2.89 -10.17 25.72
CA ASN A 550 -2.78 -11.56 26.16
C ASN A 550 -1.87 -11.71 27.39
N GLN A 551 -0.71 -11.06 27.39
CA GLN A 551 0.26 -11.11 28.49
C GLN A 551 -0.30 -10.46 29.75
N TYR A 552 -0.95 -9.30 29.63
CA TYR A 552 -1.59 -8.59 30.73
C TYR A 552 -2.64 -9.48 31.42
N LEU A 553 -3.55 -10.09 30.65
CA LEU A 553 -4.53 -11.03 31.22
C LEU A 553 -3.87 -12.25 31.86
N GLN A 554 -2.76 -12.72 31.31
CA GLN A 554 -1.99 -13.82 31.89
C GLN A 554 -1.34 -13.49 33.22
N MET A 555 -0.91 -12.25 33.42
CA MET A 555 -0.33 -11.80 34.69
C MET A 555 -1.38 -11.44 35.73
N LYS A 556 -2.50 -10.84 35.31
CA LYS A 556 -3.58 -10.48 36.23
C LYS A 556 -4.38 -11.69 36.71
N GLU A 557 -4.38 -12.77 35.93
CA GLU A 557 -5.09 -14.03 36.21
C GLU A 557 -6.55 -13.83 36.68
N PRO A 558 -7.38 -13.10 35.91
CA PRO A 558 -8.74 -12.76 36.35
C PRO A 558 -9.61 -14.00 36.64
N TRP A 559 -9.33 -15.15 36.00
CA TRP A 559 -10.03 -16.43 36.24
C TRP A 559 -9.75 -17.07 37.60
N ILE A 560 -8.65 -16.69 38.25
CA ILE A 560 -8.36 -17.04 39.64
C ILE A 560 -8.99 -15.99 40.54
N LYS A 561 -8.68 -14.71 40.29
CA LYS A 561 -9.11 -13.59 41.12
C LYS A 561 -10.62 -13.42 41.22
N CYS A 562 -11.38 -13.72 40.17
CA CYS A 562 -12.85 -13.62 40.21
C CYS A 562 -13.53 -14.56 41.22
N LYS A 563 -12.80 -15.58 41.70
CA LYS A 563 -13.22 -16.56 42.71
C LYS A 563 -12.61 -16.28 44.10
N GLY A 564 -11.83 -15.21 44.23
CA GLY A 564 -11.13 -14.83 45.46
C GLY A 564 -11.95 -13.93 46.37
N SER A 565 -11.27 -13.03 47.07
CA SER A 565 -11.91 -12.00 47.91
C SER A 565 -12.68 -10.97 47.08
N ASP A 566 -13.49 -10.13 47.74
CA ASP A 566 -14.15 -9.01 47.07
C ASP A 566 -13.16 -8.05 46.39
N ALA A 567 -11.98 -7.85 47.00
CA ALA A 567 -10.90 -7.06 46.42
C ALA A 567 -10.30 -7.74 45.18
N ASP A 568 -10.07 -9.06 45.22
CA ASP A 568 -9.60 -9.81 44.05
C ASP A 568 -10.63 -9.76 42.91
N ARG A 569 -11.91 -9.91 43.24
CA ARG A 569 -13.00 -9.84 42.26
C ARG A 569 -13.09 -8.45 41.61
N ALA A 570 -12.93 -7.38 42.38
CA ALA A 570 -12.88 -6.01 41.85
C ALA A 570 -11.67 -5.80 40.94
N ASP A 571 -10.49 -6.30 41.31
CA ASP A 571 -9.29 -6.23 40.47
C ASP A 571 -9.46 -7.02 39.16
N ALA A 572 -10.09 -8.20 39.20
CA ALA A 572 -10.44 -8.97 38.01
C ALA A 572 -11.41 -8.21 37.09
N GLU A 573 -12.39 -7.51 37.66
CA GLU A 573 -13.35 -6.68 36.93
C GLU A 573 -12.65 -5.52 36.19
N ILE A 574 -11.76 -4.80 36.89
CA ILE A 574 -10.95 -3.71 36.31
C ILE A 574 -10.04 -4.23 35.19
N SER A 575 -9.38 -5.38 35.41
CA SER A 575 -8.49 -6.02 34.42
C SER A 575 -9.22 -6.31 33.11
N ILE A 576 -10.43 -6.84 33.21
CA ILE A 576 -11.25 -7.18 32.04
C ILE A 576 -11.80 -5.91 31.39
N ALA A 577 -12.17 -4.89 32.16
CA ALA A 577 -12.58 -3.59 31.63
C ALA A 577 -11.45 -2.92 30.82
N LEU A 578 -10.20 -2.98 31.29
CA LEU A 578 -9.03 -2.48 30.55
C LEU A 578 -8.77 -3.29 29.28
N ALA A 579 -8.84 -4.62 29.37
CA ALA A 579 -8.70 -5.49 28.21
C ALA A 579 -9.76 -5.20 27.13
N LEU A 580 -11.02 -4.98 27.51
CA LEU A 580 -12.10 -4.67 26.57
C LEU A 580 -11.97 -3.29 25.93
N ASN A 581 -11.45 -2.30 26.66
CA ASN A 581 -11.08 -1.03 26.06
C ASN A 581 -9.97 -1.19 25.02
N LEU A 582 -8.99 -2.06 25.26
CA LEU A 582 -7.98 -2.40 24.26
C LEU A 582 -8.60 -3.13 23.07
N VAL A 583 -9.56 -4.05 23.29
CA VAL A 583 -10.30 -4.69 22.19
C VAL A 583 -10.99 -3.64 21.31
N TYR A 584 -11.57 -2.60 21.92
CA TYR A 584 -12.17 -1.50 21.15
C TYR A 584 -11.12 -0.72 20.35
N LEU A 585 -9.98 -0.34 20.96
CA LEU A 585 -8.88 0.32 20.24
C LEU A 585 -8.36 -0.55 19.09
N LEU A 586 -8.17 -1.86 19.32
CA LEU A 586 -7.78 -2.82 18.29
C LEU A 586 -8.77 -2.82 17.12
N SER A 587 -10.07 -2.68 17.38
CA SER A 587 -11.07 -2.54 16.31
C SER A 587 -10.81 -1.30 15.45
N LEU A 588 -10.34 -0.18 16.01
CA LEU A 588 -10.02 1.04 15.27
C LEU A 588 -8.75 0.86 14.43
N VAL A 589 -7.64 0.45 15.05
CA VAL A 589 -6.34 0.33 14.36
C VAL A 589 -6.30 -0.83 13.35
N LEU A 590 -7.17 -1.83 13.51
CA LEU A 590 -7.34 -2.94 12.57
C LEU A 590 -8.24 -2.56 11.38
N GLN A 591 -9.11 -1.56 11.51
CA GLN A 591 -10.08 -1.19 10.46
C GLN A 591 -9.43 -0.92 9.08
N PRO A 592 -8.25 -0.27 8.98
CA PRO A 592 -7.58 -0.12 7.70
C PRO A 592 -7.19 -1.44 7.03
N PHE A 593 -6.89 -2.46 7.82
CA PHE A 593 -6.37 -3.75 7.36
C PHE A 593 -7.48 -4.78 7.13
N MET A 594 -8.38 -4.95 8.11
CA MET A 594 -9.44 -5.96 8.13
C MET A 594 -10.78 -5.28 8.51
N PRO A 595 -11.41 -4.55 7.58
CA PRO A 595 -12.59 -3.74 7.86
C PRO A 595 -13.82 -4.56 8.30
N THR A 596 -14.01 -5.78 7.78
CA THR A 596 -15.12 -6.64 8.21
C THR A 596 -14.89 -7.13 9.64
N THR A 597 -13.70 -7.66 9.94
CA THR A 597 -13.35 -8.09 11.31
C THR A 597 -13.43 -6.94 12.31
N SER A 598 -12.99 -5.74 11.93
CA SER A 598 -13.13 -4.53 12.74
C SER A 598 -14.60 -4.25 13.12
N ASN A 599 -15.52 -4.31 12.13
CA ASN A 599 -16.96 -4.18 12.38
C ASN A 599 -17.48 -5.29 13.30
N GLU A 600 -17.06 -6.54 13.07
CA GLU A 600 -17.49 -7.67 13.88
C GLU A 600 -17.07 -7.54 15.35
N ILE A 601 -15.89 -6.99 15.62
CA ILE A 601 -15.42 -6.68 16.98
C ILE A 601 -16.30 -5.60 17.61
N ARG A 602 -16.56 -4.50 16.89
CA ARG A 602 -17.45 -3.42 17.39
C ARG A 602 -18.86 -3.92 17.69
N GLU A 603 -19.40 -4.81 16.88
CA GLU A 603 -20.69 -5.45 17.14
C GLU A 603 -20.70 -6.27 18.43
N GLN A 604 -19.67 -7.09 18.67
CA GLN A 604 -19.56 -7.85 19.93
C GLN A 604 -19.34 -6.96 21.16
N LEU A 605 -18.79 -5.76 20.98
CA LEU A 605 -18.70 -4.76 22.03
C LEU A 605 -19.94 -3.88 22.17
N ASN A 606 -20.96 -4.05 21.33
CA ASN A 606 -22.13 -3.15 21.26
C ASN A 606 -21.75 -1.67 21.01
N MET A 607 -20.80 -1.45 20.10
CA MET A 607 -20.23 -0.15 19.74
C MET A 607 -20.24 0.08 18.22
N LYS A 608 -21.20 -0.50 17.50
CA LYS A 608 -21.29 -0.40 16.03
C LYS A 608 -21.49 1.04 15.56
N GLU A 609 -22.34 1.78 16.27
CA GLU A 609 -22.65 3.19 15.98
C GLU A 609 -21.58 4.15 16.54
N SER A 610 -20.59 3.65 17.29
CA SER A 610 -19.56 4.48 17.87
C SER A 610 -18.53 4.87 16.81
N ASN A 611 -18.44 6.18 16.56
CA ASN A 611 -17.58 6.76 15.54
C ASN A 611 -16.47 7.57 16.20
N HIS A 612 -15.46 6.92 16.78
CA HIS A 612 -14.32 7.60 17.41
C HIS A 612 -13.18 7.82 16.42
N ALA A 613 -12.53 8.98 16.51
CA ALA A 613 -11.30 9.28 15.79
C ALA A 613 -10.12 8.53 16.44
N LEU A 614 -9.08 8.29 15.64
CA LEU A 614 -7.83 7.72 16.12
C LEU A 614 -6.88 8.84 16.55
N GLU A 615 -6.72 8.96 17.86
CA GLU A 615 -5.87 9.96 18.52
C GLU A 615 -4.51 9.37 18.93
N ASN A 616 -3.62 10.22 19.44
CA ASN A 616 -2.26 9.84 19.89
C ASN A 616 -2.25 9.28 21.32
N ALA A 617 -3.40 8.80 21.81
CA ALA A 617 -3.59 8.31 23.16
C ALA A 617 -4.59 7.16 23.21
N PHE A 618 -4.37 6.25 24.16
CA PHE A 618 -5.34 5.21 24.48
C PHE A 618 -6.37 5.77 25.47
N HIS A 619 -7.64 5.82 25.08
CA HIS A 619 -8.73 6.35 25.91
C HIS A 619 -9.60 5.25 26.52
N CYS A 620 -10.31 5.59 27.60
CA CYS A 620 -11.40 4.78 28.14
C CYS A 620 -12.66 4.94 27.25
N TYR A 621 -12.75 4.16 26.19
CA TYR A 621 -13.85 4.16 25.24
C TYR A 621 -15.14 3.52 25.77
N LEU A 622 -15.02 2.50 26.63
CA LEU A 622 -16.13 1.76 27.20
C LEU A 622 -16.35 2.25 28.65
N PRO A 623 -17.36 3.10 28.90
CA PRO A 623 -17.59 3.66 30.23
C PRO A 623 -18.10 2.59 31.22
N THR A 624 -18.02 2.92 32.52
CA THR A 624 -18.56 2.06 33.57
C THR A 624 -20.04 1.78 33.34
N GLY A 625 -20.45 0.52 33.46
CA GLY A 625 -21.83 0.09 33.25
C GLY A 625 -22.21 -0.13 31.78
N HIS A 626 -21.33 0.16 30.82
CA HIS A 626 -21.54 -0.22 29.42
C HIS A 626 -21.80 -1.73 29.33
N THR A 627 -22.76 -2.12 28.50
CA THR A 627 -23.12 -3.54 28.31
C THR A 627 -22.66 -4.00 26.93
N ILE A 628 -21.75 -4.97 26.90
CA ILE A 628 -21.24 -5.56 25.66
C ILE A 628 -22.27 -6.49 25.01
N GLY A 629 -22.03 -6.83 23.74
CA GLY A 629 -22.79 -7.86 23.02
C GLY A 629 -22.30 -9.27 23.36
N GLN A 630 -22.60 -10.22 22.47
CA GLN A 630 -22.26 -11.63 22.66
C GLN A 630 -20.92 -11.99 22.03
N ALA A 631 -20.15 -12.86 22.70
CA ALA A 631 -18.91 -13.39 22.15
C ALA A 631 -19.16 -14.30 20.93
N ARG A 632 -18.33 -14.14 19.89
CA ARG A 632 -18.26 -15.09 18.76
C ARG A 632 -16.82 -15.23 18.22
N PRO A 633 -16.40 -16.44 17.81
CA PRO A 633 -15.10 -16.64 17.20
C PRO A 633 -14.93 -15.80 15.92
N LEU A 634 -13.89 -14.95 15.88
CA LEU A 634 -13.59 -14.07 14.75
C LEU A 634 -12.89 -14.78 13.59
N PHE A 635 -12.06 -15.79 13.89
CA PHE A 635 -11.20 -16.43 12.90
C PHE A 635 -11.35 -17.95 12.93
N LYS A 636 -11.31 -18.55 11.75
CA LYS A 636 -11.24 -20.01 11.59
C LYS A 636 -9.81 -20.42 11.30
N ARG A 637 -9.40 -21.58 11.82
CA ARG A 637 -8.12 -22.18 11.44
C ARG A 637 -8.14 -22.59 9.98
N VAL A 638 -7.08 -22.28 9.25
CA VAL A 638 -6.83 -22.82 7.92
C VAL A 638 -6.16 -24.18 8.11
N LYS A 639 -6.73 -25.24 7.52
CA LYS A 639 -6.21 -26.60 7.59
C LYS A 639 -5.10 -26.80 6.57
N SER A 640 -4.14 -27.67 6.88
CA SER A 640 -3.03 -28.01 5.96
C SER A 640 -3.51 -28.55 4.63
N ASP A 641 -4.51 -29.45 4.65
CA ASP A 641 -5.04 -30.05 3.42
C ASP A 641 -5.70 -29.02 2.50
N LEU A 642 -6.37 -28.02 3.09
CA LEU A 642 -7.00 -26.93 2.34
C LEU A 642 -5.95 -26.02 1.69
N ALA A 643 -4.90 -25.67 2.43
CA ALA A 643 -3.78 -24.89 1.91
C ALA A 643 -3.09 -25.63 0.75
N GLU A 644 -2.85 -26.95 0.90
CA GLU A 644 -2.25 -27.78 -0.14
C GLU A 644 -3.16 -27.92 -1.37
N GLN A 645 -4.47 -28.05 -1.18
CA GLN A 645 -5.45 -28.08 -2.27
C GLN A 645 -5.38 -26.80 -3.10
N TYR A 646 -5.39 -25.63 -2.46
CA TYR A 646 -5.28 -24.36 -3.18
C TYR A 646 -3.91 -24.15 -3.81
N ARG A 647 -2.82 -24.55 -3.14
CA ARG A 647 -1.47 -24.53 -3.71
C ARG A 647 -1.40 -25.30 -5.02
N LYS A 648 -2.01 -26.50 -5.08
CA LYS A 648 -2.13 -27.29 -6.31
C LYS A 648 -3.03 -26.62 -7.34
N ARG A 649 -4.21 -26.12 -6.95
CA ARG A 649 -5.18 -25.45 -7.84
C ARG A 649 -4.56 -24.25 -8.57
N PHE A 650 -3.73 -23.48 -7.88
CA PHE A 650 -3.16 -22.23 -8.39
C PHE A 650 -1.66 -22.33 -8.75
N GLY A 651 -1.09 -23.54 -8.73
CA GLY A 651 0.32 -23.81 -9.03
C GLY A 651 0.66 -23.90 -10.53
N GLY A 652 -0.32 -23.69 -11.41
CA GLY A 652 -0.19 -23.88 -12.86
C GLY A 652 -0.46 -25.31 -13.34
N GLN A 653 -0.73 -25.45 -14.64
CA GLN A 653 -0.81 -26.78 -15.27
C GLN A 653 0.59 -27.36 -15.37
N ARG A 654 0.87 -28.48 -14.69
CA ARG A 654 2.04 -29.31 -15.00
C ARG A 654 1.85 -29.85 -16.42
N ARG A 655 2.42 -29.18 -17.42
CA ARG A 655 2.68 -29.83 -18.70
C ARG A 655 3.76 -30.86 -18.43
N PHE A 656 3.38 -32.14 -18.40
CA PHE A 656 4.30 -33.26 -18.47
C PHE A 656 4.97 -33.30 -19.84
#